data_AF-A0ABC9FMA4-F1
#
_entry.id   AF-A0ABC9FMA4-F1
#
_cell.length_a   1.000
_cell.length_b   1.000
_cell.length_c   1.000
_cell.angle_alpha   90.00
_cell.angle_beta   90.00
_cell.angle_gamma   90.00
#
_symmetry.space_group_name_H-M   'P 1'
#
loop_
_entity.id
_entity.type
_entity.pdbx_description
1 polymer ?
#
loop_
_entity_poly.entity_id
_entity_poly.type
_entity_poly.pdbx_seq_one_letter_code
_entity_poly.pdbx_strand_id
1 'polypeptide(L)'
;MSTAAAAVLPSPAPSRLSPAGGGQHAALTADCAATLLAGCASARRASELHAAALRAGVDRDKAVDFRLQRAYAASGRLDLAVALLRGAPDPTTVFYTSAIHAHSSRGLHPAALALLSDMLARGLLPTAHTLSASLPACNGGSLAVGRALHGYAVKLALSGDSYVATALLGMYARAGDAAAARALFDDMRPDPHVVSVTAMLTCYAKMGAVDDARSLFDALPDKDFICWNAMMDGYAQHGKPSEALRLFRRMLRSGVEPDEVSVVLALSAVAQLGMAESGKWLHSFIKNSNNNPRVRLNARVGTALIDMYCKCGCLEDAVAVFEGLISDDGKDTDIVAWNAMINGYAMHGQSRKALELFSQLQQARLWPTDITFIGVLNACSHSGLVDEGRKLFESMEKEYGMEPKIEHYGCMVDLLGRAGLVAEAFDLVQSMEKKRMKPDAVMCVSLLAACRLHKNMELGQRIADYLVANGLANSGTYVLLSNIYAAAGNWREVGRVRSMMKASGIQKEPGCSAVEVGRRVFEFVAGDTSHPRTDEIYAKLEEVMGVLVREHGHVPRTELVLHDLDEAAKEKVLAVHSEKLAVTFGLISTPPGTAIKIVKNLRACADCHAVMKLVSKVTGRRIVFRDSNRFHHFVDGDCSCGDYW
;
A
#
# COMPACT_ATOMS: atom_id res chain seq x y z
N MET A 1 -35.84 8.84 4.66
CA MET A 1 -36.50 9.62 3.60
C MET A 1 -35.73 10.93 3.42
N SER A 2 -34.98 11.06 2.33
CA SER A 2 -34.70 12.34 1.68
C SER A 2 -34.07 12.04 0.31
N THR A 3 -34.57 12.79 -0.66
CA THR A 3 -34.51 12.65 -2.10
C THR A 3 -33.14 12.98 -2.67
N ALA A 4 -32.60 12.06 -3.49
CA ALA A 4 -31.44 12.30 -4.33
C ALA A 4 -31.82 13.29 -5.45
N ALA A 5 -30.94 14.27 -5.65
CA ALA A 5 -31.07 15.34 -6.62
C ALA A 5 -31.20 14.80 -8.05
N ALA A 6 -32.32 15.12 -8.68
CA ALA A 6 -32.49 15.04 -10.12
C ALA A 6 -31.66 16.16 -10.77
N ALA A 7 -30.61 15.79 -11.50
CA ALA A 7 -30.00 16.67 -12.47
C ALA A 7 -30.87 16.67 -13.73
N VAL A 8 -31.57 17.78 -13.94
CA VAL A 8 -32.42 18.09 -15.07
C VAL A 8 -31.57 18.78 -16.15
N LEU A 9 -31.76 18.35 -17.42
CA LEU A 9 -31.73 19.10 -18.72
C LEU A 9 -30.79 18.51 -19.81
N PRO A 10 -31.13 18.61 -21.13
CA PRO A 10 -32.40 19.02 -21.78
C PRO A 10 -33.00 18.01 -22.80
N SER A 11 -34.22 18.31 -23.24
CA SER A 11 -35.10 17.64 -24.23
C SER A 11 -34.75 17.98 -25.71
N PRO A 12 -35.57 17.64 -26.72
CA PRO A 12 -35.74 16.37 -27.41
C PRO A 12 -34.98 16.33 -28.77
N ALA A 13 -35.08 15.20 -29.46
CA ALA A 13 -34.41 14.85 -30.73
C ALA A 13 -34.37 15.96 -31.80
N PRO A 14 -33.31 16.03 -32.64
CA PRO A 14 -33.27 16.95 -33.77
C PRO A 14 -34.31 16.55 -34.83
N SER A 15 -35.02 17.55 -35.34
CA SER A 15 -35.98 17.43 -36.44
C SER A 15 -35.30 16.99 -37.74
N ARG A 16 -35.97 16.09 -38.47
CA ARG A 16 -35.51 15.52 -39.75
C ARG A 16 -35.44 16.61 -40.82
N LEU A 17 -34.27 16.76 -41.44
CA LEU A 17 -34.12 17.48 -42.72
C LEU A 17 -34.37 16.50 -43.87
N SER A 18 -35.28 16.87 -44.78
CA SER A 18 -35.55 16.18 -46.04
C SER A 18 -34.35 16.32 -47.01
N PRO A 19 -34.04 15.32 -47.85
CA PRO A 19 -32.90 15.40 -48.75
C PRO A 19 -33.27 16.16 -50.02
N ALA A 20 -32.54 17.25 -50.30
CA ALA A 20 -32.54 17.92 -51.59
C ALA A 20 -31.26 17.52 -52.37
N GLY A 21 -31.47 16.87 -53.52
CA GLY A 21 -30.69 17.03 -54.76
C GLY A 21 -29.19 16.70 -54.80
N GLY A 22 -28.86 15.57 -55.45
CA GLY A 22 -27.94 15.54 -56.60
C GLY A 22 -26.43 15.63 -56.35
N GLY A 23 -25.79 14.47 -56.16
CA GLY A 23 -24.34 14.29 -56.34
C GLY A 23 -23.96 12.82 -56.15
N GLN A 24 -23.49 12.16 -57.20
CA GLN A 24 -23.04 10.75 -57.18
C GLN A 24 -21.73 10.61 -56.36
N HIS A 25 -21.82 10.67 -55.04
CA HIS A 25 -20.84 10.05 -54.15
C HIS A 25 -21.31 8.62 -53.88
N ALA A 26 -20.40 7.65 -53.99
CA ALA A 26 -20.69 6.26 -53.63
C ALA A 26 -21.34 6.21 -52.24
N ALA A 27 -22.64 5.91 -52.20
CA ALA A 27 -23.39 5.84 -50.95
C ALA A 27 -22.76 4.77 -50.06
N LEU A 28 -22.36 5.16 -48.85
CA LEU A 28 -21.80 4.24 -47.86
C LEU A 28 -22.87 3.20 -47.51
N THR A 29 -22.67 1.97 -47.97
CA THR A 29 -23.57 0.85 -47.67
C THR A 29 -23.37 0.37 -46.23
N ALA A 30 -24.39 -0.28 -45.67
CA ALA A 30 -24.32 -0.84 -44.32
C ALA A 30 -23.15 -1.84 -44.17
N ASP A 31 -22.91 -2.70 -45.16
CA ASP A 31 -21.79 -3.66 -45.17
C ASP A 31 -20.42 -2.96 -45.17
N CYS A 32 -20.29 -1.88 -45.94
CA CYS A 32 -19.06 -1.08 -45.99
C CYS A 32 -18.81 -0.40 -44.64
N ALA A 33 -19.85 0.24 -44.06
CA ALA A 33 -19.77 0.86 -42.75
C ALA A 33 -19.42 -0.16 -41.64
N ALA A 34 -20.10 -1.31 -41.63
CA ALA A 34 -19.84 -2.42 -40.73
C ALA A 34 -18.39 -2.92 -40.81
N THR A 35 -17.85 -3.05 -42.02
CA THR A 35 -16.47 -3.48 -42.25
C THR A 35 -15.47 -2.44 -41.75
N LEU A 36 -15.71 -1.15 -42.00
CA LEU A 36 -14.85 -0.05 -41.53
C LEU A 36 -14.84 0.10 -40.00
N LEU A 37 -15.94 -0.29 -39.35
CA LEU A 37 -16.07 -0.32 -37.90
C LEU A 37 -15.45 -1.57 -37.26
N ALA A 38 -15.21 -2.62 -38.03
CA ALA A 38 -14.55 -3.81 -37.54
C ALA A 38 -13.12 -3.48 -37.08
N GLY A 39 -12.83 -3.71 -35.80
CA GLY A 39 -11.51 -3.40 -35.22
C GLY A 39 -11.25 -1.92 -34.94
N CYS A 40 -12.25 -1.04 -35.04
CA CYS A 40 -12.08 0.37 -34.68
C CYS A 40 -11.93 0.54 -33.15
N ALA A 41 -10.77 1.03 -32.70
CA ALA A 41 -10.49 1.31 -31.29
C ALA A 41 -10.36 2.82 -30.97
N SER A 42 -10.41 3.69 -31.99
CA SER A 42 -10.25 5.14 -31.84
C SER A 42 -11.61 5.83 -31.71
N ALA A 43 -11.81 6.60 -30.63
CA ALA A 43 -13.04 7.36 -30.40
C ALA A 43 -13.33 8.37 -31.53
N ARG A 44 -12.27 8.98 -32.07
CA ARG A 44 -12.36 9.96 -33.16
C ARG A 44 -12.86 9.30 -34.44
N ARG A 45 -12.21 8.20 -34.84
CA ARG A 45 -12.57 7.45 -36.05
C ARG A 45 -13.96 6.81 -35.94
N ALA A 46 -14.32 6.31 -34.76
CA ALA A 46 -15.68 5.82 -34.50
C ALA A 46 -16.72 6.93 -34.69
N SER A 47 -16.45 8.15 -34.22
CA SER A 47 -17.35 9.30 -34.40
C SER A 47 -17.46 9.78 -35.84
N GLU A 48 -16.35 9.79 -36.60
CA GLU A 48 -16.35 10.11 -38.03
C GLU A 48 -17.19 9.10 -38.83
N LEU A 49 -17.04 7.81 -38.55
CA LEU A 49 -17.83 6.73 -39.17
C LEU A 49 -19.30 6.76 -38.74
N HIS A 50 -19.59 7.09 -37.47
CA HIS A 50 -20.96 7.26 -36.99
C HIS A 50 -21.67 8.41 -37.72
N ALA A 51 -21.00 9.56 -37.86
CA ALA A 51 -21.54 10.70 -38.60
C ALA A 51 -21.73 10.37 -40.09
N ALA A 52 -20.84 9.58 -40.69
CA ALA A 52 -20.99 9.11 -42.07
C ALA A 52 -22.18 8.14 -42.23
N ALA A 53 -22.36 7.22 -41.29
CA ALA A 53 -23.50 6.30 -41.27
C ALA A 53 -24.84 7.05 -41.14
N LEU A 54 -24.90 8.07 -40.29
CA LEU A 54 -26.08 8.96 -40.14
C LEU A 54 -26.41 9.70 -41.44
N ARG A 55 -25.41 10.28 -42.12
CA ARG A 55 -25.61 10.96 -43.41
C ARG A 55 -26.08 10.01 -44.51
N ALA A 56 -25.63 8.75 -44.47
CA ALA A 56 -26.02 7.72 -45.44
C ALA A 56 -27.33 7.00 -45.07
N GLY A 57 -27.90 7.25 -43.89
CA GLY A 57 -29.14 6.61 -43.41
C GLY A 57 -28.99 5.13 -43.07
N VAL A 58 -27.77 4.66 -42.80
CA VAL A 58 -27.45 3.26 -42.45
C VAL A 58 -27.11 3.08 -40.96
N ASP A 59 -27.28 4.12 -40.14
CA ASP A 59 -26.99 4.13 -38.70
C ASP A 59 -27.85 3.15 -37.89
N ARG A 60 -29.04 2.81 -38.38
CA ARG A 60 -29.97 1.87 -37.72
C ARG A 60 -29.84 0.43 -38.18
N ASP A 61 -28.88 0.14 -39.06
CA ASP A 61 -28.56 -1.25 -39.40
C ASP A 61 -28.01 -1.97 -38.16
N LYS A 62 -28.56 -3.15 -37.84
CA LYS A 62 -28.21 -3.91 -36.62
C LYS A 62 -26.71 -4.19 -36.51
N ALA A 63 -26.04 -4.41 -37.64
CA ALA A 63 -24.64 -4.79 -37.69
C ALA A 63 -23.71 -3.56 -37.60
N VAL A 64 -24.16 -2.40 -38.10
CA VAL A 64 -23.48 -1.10 -37.95
C VAL A 64 -23.60 -0.61 -36.52
N ASP A 65 -24.81 -0.62 -35.94
CA ASP A 65 -25.11 -0.14 -34.59
C ASP A 65 -24.33 -0.93 -33.50
N PHE A 66 -24.34 -2.27 -33.58
CA PHE A 66 -23.56 -3.11 -32.68
C PHE A 66 -22.05 -2.84 -32.75
N ARG A 67 -21.49 -2.66 -33.95
CA ARG A 67 -20.06 -2.40 -34.13
C ARG A 67 -19.67 -0.99 -33.69
N LEU A 68 -20.54 0.01 -33.90
CA LEU A 68 -20.37 1.36 -33.37
C LEU A 68 -20.29 1.36 -31.85
N GLN A 69 -21.22 0.69 -31.19
CA GLN A 69 -21.22 0.57 -29.74
C GLN A 69 -19.96 -0.12 -29.22
N ARG A 70 -19.53 -1.21 -29.85
CA ARG A 70 -18.28 -1.90 -29.48
C ARG A 70 -17.06 -1.01 -29.69
N ALA A 71 -17.02 -0.21 -30.76
CA ALA A 71 -15.95 0.74 -31.02
C ALA A 71 -15.89 1.84 -29.94
N TYR A 72 -17.03 2.43 -29.58
CA TYR A 72 -17.12 3.40 -28.49
C TYR A 72 -16.78 2.81 -27.12
N ALA A 73 -17.23 1.58 -26.86
CA ALA A 73 -16.92 0.84 -25.66
C ALA A 73 -15.42 0.52 -25.55
N ALA A 74 -14.78 0.13 -26.66
CA ALA A 74 -13.34 -0.08 -26.73
C ALA A 74 -12.57 1.23 -26.50
N SER A 75 -13.05 2.34 -27.06
CA SER A 75 -12.42 3.66 -26.96
C SER A 75 -12.70 4.41 -25.65
N GLY A 76 -13.50 3.84 -24.73
CA GLY A 76 -13.84 4.45 -23.44
C GLY A 76 -14.97 5.49 -23.47
N ARG A 77 -15.64 5.71 -24.61
CA ARG A 77 -16.83 6.58 -24.73
C ARG A 77 -18.10 5.81 -24.34
N LEU A 78 -18.15 5.41 -23.08
CA LEU A 78 -19.21 4.56 -22.54
C LEU A 78 -20.58 5.25 -22.56
N ASP A 79 -20.61 6.57 -22.47
CA ASP A 79 -21.79 7.42 -22.64
C ASP A 79 -22.49 7.16 -23.98
N LEU A 80 -21.72 7.19 -25.07
CA LEU A 80 -22.23 6.96 -26.43
C LEU A 80 -22.56 5.49 -26.65
N ALA A 81 -21.76 4.57 -26.11
CA ALA A 81 -22.03 3.13 -26.17
C ALA A 81 -23.37 2.78 -25.51
N VAL A 82 -23.69 3.36 -24.35
CA VAL A 82 -24.98 3.14 -23.68
C VAL A 82 -26.13 3.85 -24.41
N ALA A 83 -25.88 5.02 -24.99
CA ALA A 83 -26.88 5.74 -25.79
C ALA A 83 -27.34 4.91 -27.00
N LEU A 84 -26.40 4.28 -27.72
CA LEU A 84 -26.72 3.38 -28.84
C LEU A 84 -27.54 2.17 -28.37
N LEU A 85 -27.12 1.52 -27.28
CA LEU A 85 -27.87 0.40 -26.70
C LEU A 85 -29.31 0.77 -26.33
N ARG A 86 -29.53 1.95 -25.73
CA ARG A 86 -30.87 2.44 -25.36
C ARG A 86 -31.72 2.87 -26.55
N GLY A 87 -31.07 3.36 -27.61
CA GLY A 87 -31.71 3.78 -28.86
C GLY A 87 -32.06 2.62 -29.79
N ALA A 88 -31.48 1.44 -29.56
CA ALA A 88 -31.75 0.25 -30.34
C ALA A 88 -33.20 -0.24 -30.13
N PRO A 89 -33.98 -0.48 -31.19
CA PRO A 89 -35.39 -0.88 -31.08
C PRO A 89 -35.58 -2.29 -30.50
N ASP A 90 -34.59 -3.18 -30.66
CA ASP A 90 -34.59 -4.56 -30.15
C ASP A 90 -33.17 -5.01 -29.78
N PRO A 91 -32.65 -4.58 -28.61
CA PRO A 91 -31.28 -4.87 -28.22
C PRO A 91 -31.12 -6.35 -27.84
N THR A 92 -30.12 -7.02 -28.41
CA THR A 92 -29.86 -8.45 -28.16
C THR A 92 -29.03 -8.67 -26.88
N THR A 93 -29.00 -9.90 -26.37
CA THR A 93 -28.12 -10.30 -25.25
C THR A 93 -26.65 -9.97 -25.50
N VAL A 94 -26.17 -10.11 -26.74
CA VAL A 94 -24.78 -9.80 -27.11
C VAL A 94 -24.51 -8.30 -26.98
N PHE A 95 -25.50 -7.47 -27.31
CA PHE A 95 -25.44 -6.02 -27.22
C PHE A 95 -25.26 -5.54 -25.76
N TYR A 96 -26.04 -6.13 -24.84
CA TYR A 96 -25.90 -5.93 -23.40
C TYR A 96 -24.59 -6.48 -22.85
N THR A 97 -24.20 -7.69 -23.27
CA THR A 97 -22.96 -8.34 -22.79
C THR A 97 -21.73 -7.49 -23.09
N SER A 98 -21.65 -6.92 -24.29
CA SER A 98 -20.61 -5.97 -24.69
C SER A 98 -20.56 -4.73 -23.79
N ALA A 99 -21.73 -4.12 -23.53
CA ALA A 99 -21.83 -2.95 -22.66
C ALA A 99 -21.40 -3.27 -21.22
N ILE A 100 -21.92 -4.36 -20.66
CA ILE A 100 -21.61 -4.83 -19.30
C ILE A 100 -20.11 -5.07 -19.16
N HIS A 101 -19.50 -5.80 -20.10
CA HIS A 101 -18.07 -6.08 -20.09
C HIS A 101 -17.25 -4.79 -20.07
N ALA A 102 -17.57 -3.83 -20.94
CA ALA A 102 -16.83 -2.58 -21.06
C ALA A 102 -16.90 -1.67 -19.82
N HIS A 103 -18.02 -1.71 -19.08
CA HIS A 103 -18.17 -0.99 -17.80
C HIS A 103 -17.46 -1.74 -16.67
N SER A 104 -17.63 -3.06 -16.62
CA SER A 104 -17.04 -3.94 -15.61
C SER A 104 -15.51 -3.89 -15.65
N SER A 105 -14.90 -4.00 -16.84
CA SER A 105 -13.45 -3.97 -17.04
C SER A 105 -12.81 -2.62 -16.70
N ARG A 106 -13.61 -1.56 -16.55
CA ARG A 106 -13.18 -0.20 -16.19
C ARG A 106 -13.53 0.19 -14.76
N GLY A 107 -14.01 -0.75 -13.95
CA GLY A 107 -14.35 -0.50 -12.55
C GLY A 107 -15.69 0.21 -12.32
N LEU A 108 -16.48 0.46 -13.37
CA LEU A 108 -17.81 1.08 -13.25
C LEU A 108 -18.87 0.04 -12.85
N HIS A 109 -18.65 -0.58 -11.69
CA HIS A 109 -19.43 -1.72 -11.21
C HIS A 109 -20.94 -1.43 -11.06
N PRO A 110 -21.37 -0.29 -10.49
CA PRO A 110 -22.81 0.00 -10.37
C PRO A 110 -23.51 0.13 -11.73
N ALA A 111 -22.84 0.75 -12.70
CA ALA A 111 -23.37 0.90 -14.05
C ALA A 111 -23.46 -0.45 -14.78
N ALA A 112 -22.45 -1.31 -14.63
CA ALA A 112 -22.48 -2.67 -15.19
C ALA A 112 -23.64 -3.51 -14.63
N LEU A 113 -23.90 -3.43 -13.32
CA LEU A 113 -25.02 -4.14 -12.69
C LEU A 113 -26.38 -3.54 -13.08
N ALA A 114 -26.47 -2.23 -13.26
CA ALA A 114 -27.69 -1.58 -13.75
C ALA A 114 -28.04 -2.04 -15.18
N LEU A 115 -27.04 -2.20 -16.06
CA LEU A 115 -27.24 -2.72 -17.41
C LEU A 115 -27.70 -4.19 -17.41
N LEU A 116 -27.18 -5.01 -16.49
CA LEU A 116 -27.66 -6.38 -16.30
C LEU A 116 -29.11 -6.40 -15.81
N SER A 117 -29.46 -5.51 -14.88
CA SER A 117 -30.83 -5.40 -14.38
C SER A 117 -31.81 -4.97 -15.49
N ASP A 118 -31.43 -4.02 -16.35
CA ASP A 118 -32.24 -3.60 -17.51
C ASP A 118 -32.42 -4.74 -18.52
N MET A 119 -31.34 -5.49 -18.81
CA MET A 119 -31.41 -6.68 -19.66
C MET A 119 -32.42 -7.71 -19.14
N LEU A 120 -32.36 -8.03 -17.83
CA LEU A 120 -33.27 -8.97 -17.18
C LEU A 120 -34.72 -8.46 -17.17
N ALA A 121 -34.92 -7.15 -16.95
CA ALA A 121 -36.25 -6.53 -16.97
C ALA A 121 -36.92 -6.60 -18.35
N ARG A 122 -36.14 -6.68 -19.42
CA ARG A 122 -36.59 -6.89 -20.81
C ARG A 122 -36.82 -8.36 -21.17
N GLY A 123 -36.64 -9.28 -20.23
CA GLY A 123 -36.82 -10.73 -20.45
C GLY A 123 -35.69 -11.40 -21.23
N LEU A 124 -34.55 -10.72 -21.42
CA LEU A 124 -33.39 -11.30 -22.09
C LEU A 124 -32.58 -12.15 -21.11
N LEU A 125 -32.31 -13.40 -21.48
CA LEU A 125 -31.57 -14.34 -20.64
C LEU A 125 -30.05 -14.11 -20.74
N PRO A 126 -29.32 -14.03 -19.60
CA PRO A 126 -27.86 -14.04 -19.56
C PRO A 126 -27.26 -15.29 -20.19
N THR A 127 -26.18 -15.10 -20.95
CA THR A 127 -25.31 -16.19 -21.43
C THR A 127 -24.14 -16.41 -20.46
N ALA A 128 -23.35 -17.47 -20.66
CA ALA A 128 -22.09 -17.69 -19.95
C ALA A 128 -21.17 -16.44 -20.00
N HIS A 129 -21.04 -15.82 -21.18
CA HIS A 129 -20.26 -14.58 -21.34
C HIS A 129 -20.86 -13.38 -20.60
N THR A 130 -22.19 -13.27 -20.57
CA THR A 130 -22.88 -12.23 -19.78
C THR A 130 -22.56 -12.38 -18.30
N LEU A 131 -22.72 -13.59 -17.76
CA LEU A 131 -22.45 -13.88 -16.35
C LEU A 131 -20.98 -13.66 -15.99
N SER A 132 -20.05 -14.18 -16.82
CA SER A 132 -18.61 -14.02 -16.62
C SER A 132 -18.19 -12.54 -16.66
N ALA A 133 -18.83 -11.70 -17.48
CA ALA A 133 -18.58 -10.26 -17.53
C ALA A 133 -19.19 -9.48 -16.34
N SER A 134 -20.32 -9.94 -15.79
CA SER A 134 -21.03 -9.30 -14.69
C SER A 134 -20.45 -9.62 -13.31
N LEU A 135 -19.96 -10.84 -13.10
CA LEU A 135 -19.46 -11.30 -11.80
C LEU A 135 -18.28 -10.48 -11.23
N PRO A 136 -17.34 -9.95 -12.04
CA PRO A 136 -16.33 -9.00 -11.56
C PRO A 136 -16.89 -7.73 -10.91
N ALA A 137 -18.09 -7.30 -11.29
CA ALA A 137 -18.76 -6.15 -10.69
C ALA A 137 -19.44 -6.47 -9.34
N CYS A 138 -19.59 -7.74 -8.98
CA CYS A 138 -20.18 -8.19 -7.72
C CYS A 138 -19.10 -8.33 -6.63
N ASN A 139 -18.53 -7.22 -6.15
CA ASN A 139 -17.54 -7.25 -5.06
C ASN A 139 -18.21 -7.20 -3.67
N GLY A 140 -17.43 -7.03 -2.58
CA GLY A 140 -17.91 -7.13 -1.19
C GLY A 140 -19.17 -6.31 -0.84
N GLY A 141 -19.39 -5.16 -1.49
CA GLY A 141 -20.61 -4.35 -1.31
C GLY A 141 -21.85 -4.85 -2.07
N SER A 142 -21.71 -5.86 -2.92
CA SER A 142 -22.75 -6.45 -3.76
C SER A 142 -22.69 -7.98 -3.80
N LEU A 143 -22.12 -8.62 -2.76
CA LEU A 143 -22.02 -10.07 -2.67
C LEU A 143 -23.39 -10.77 -2.75
N ALA A 144 -24.46 -10.13 -2.25
CA ALA A 144 -25.82 -10.63 -2.40
C ALA A 144 -26.24 -10.77 -3.87
N VAL A 145 -25.89 -9.79 -4.71
CA VAL A 145 -26.10 -9.84 -6.16
C VAL A 145 -25.25 -10.96 -6.78
N GLY A 146 -23.99 -11.07 -6.37
CA GLY A 146 -23.09 -12.15 -6.81
C GLY A 146 -23.64 -13.54 -6.50
N ARG A 147 -24.17 -13.76 -5.30
CA ARG A 147 -24.83 -15.02 -4.88
C ARG A 147 -26.11 -15.28 -5.67
N ALA A 148 -26.90 -14.25 -5.98
CA ALA A 148 -28.07 -14.39 -6.84
C ALA A 148 -27.67 -14.80 -8.27
N LEU A 149 -26.62 -14.20 -8.83
CA LEU A 149 -26.09 -14.59 -10.15
C LEU A 149 -25.50 -16.00 -10.15
N HIS A 150 -24.86 -16.43 -9.05
CA HIS A 150 -24.43 -17.81 -8.88
C HIS A 150 -25.63 -18.77 -8.90
N GLY A 151 -26.67 -18.50 -8.11
CA GLY A 151 -27.89 -19.30 -8.14
C GLY A 151 -28.56 -19.33 -9.52
N TYR A 152 -28.50 -18.23 -10.26
CA TYR A 152 -28.98 -18.15 -11.64
C TYR A 152 -28.13 -19.01 -12.59
N ALA A 153 -26.81 -18.98 -12.45
CA ALA A 153 -25.89 -19.83 -13.22
C ALA A 153 -26.17 -21.31 -13.00
N VAL A 154 -26.43 -21.72 -11.76
CA VAL A 154 -26.83 -23.10 -11.42
C VAL A 154 -28.17 -23.47 -12.09
N LYS A 155 -29.18 -22.59 -12.01
CA LYS A 155 -30.50 -22.82 -12.65
C LYS A 155 -30.41 -22.97 -14.17
N LEU A 156 -29.48 -22.27 -14.82
CA LEU A 156 -29.25 -22.37 -16.26
C LEU A 156 -28.27 -23.49 -16.65
N ALA A 157 -27.79 -24.30 -15.70
CA ALA A 157 -26.74 -25.29 -15.91
C ALA A 157 -25.44 -24.70 -16.51
N LEU A 158 -25.16 -23.42 -16.22
CA LEU A 158 -23.96 -22.69 -16.66
C LEU A 158 -22.86 -22.68 -15.60
N SER A 159 -23.09 -23.24 -14.40
CA SER A 159 -22.08 -23.28 -13.33
C SER A 159 -20.87 -24.15 -13.66
N GLY A 160 -21.01 -25.13 -14.57
CA GLY A 160 -19.90 -25.95 -15.07
C GLY A 160 -19.13 -25.33 -16.24
N ASP A 161 -19.56 -24.19 -16.78
CA ASP A 161 -18.82 -23.45 -17.80
C ASP A 161 -17.54 -22.86 -17.20
N SER A 162 -16.38 -23.09 -17.83
CA SER A 162 -15.08 -22.69 -17.27
C SER A 162 -14.93 -21.18 -17.07
N TYR A 163 -15.51 -20.36 -17.95
CA TYR A 163 -15.48 -18.90 -17.82
C TYR A 163 -16.37 -18.40 -16.70
N VAL A 164 -17.54 -19.02 -16.51
CA VAL A 164 -18.46 -18.71 -15.41
C VAL A 164 -17.87 -19.17 -14.08
N ALA A 165 -17.37 -20.40 -14.01
CA ALA A 165 -16.78 -20.98 -12.80
C ALA A 165 -15.55 -20.17 -12.33
N THR A 166 -14.65 -19.79 -13.25
CA THR A 166 -13.49 -18.94 -12.94
C THR A 166 -13.91 -17.56 -12.44
N ALA A 167 -14.94 -16.97 -13.07
CA ALA A 167 -15.46 -15.66 -12.66
C ALA A 167 -16.17 -15.72 -11.29
N LEU A 168 -16.89 -16.79 -10.99
CA LEU A 168 -17.53 -17.05 -9.69
C LEU A 168 -16.48 -17.21 -8.60
N LEU A 169 -15.45 -18.02 -8.86
CA LEU A 169 -14.32 -18.19 -7.94
C LEU A 169 -13.65 -16.86 -7.64
N GLY A 170 -13.30 -16.08 -8.68
CA GLY A 170 -12.70 -14.76 -8.50
C GLY A 170 -13.60 -13.78 -7.74
N MET A 171 -14.92 -13.89 -7.93
CA MET A 171 -15.92 -13.06 -7.24
C MET A 171 -15.98 -13.39 -5.74
N TYR A 172 -16.11 -14.66 -5.36
CA TYR A 172 -16.07 -15.07 -3.96
C TYR A 172 -14.72 -14.80 -3.31
N ALA A 173 -13.63 -15.03 -4.05
CA ALA A 173 -12.27 -14.73 -3.60
C ALA A 173 -12.09 -13.25 -3.25
N ARG A 174 -12.54 -12.33 -4.12
CA ARG A 174 -12.49 -10.89 -3.86
C ARG A 174 -13.45 -10.44 -2.75
N ALA A 175 -14.53 -11.18 -2.53
CA ALA A 175 -15.48 -10.92 -1.45
C ALA A 175 -15.02 -11.48 -0.09
N GLY A 176 -13.91 -12.21 -0.03
CA GLY A 176 -13.39 -12.81 1.20
C GLY A 176 -14.13 -14.09 1.65
N ASP A 177 -14.93 -14.70 0.77
CA ASP A 177 -15.63 -15.95 1.05
C ASP A 177 -14.78 -17.15 0.59
N ALA A 178 -13.72 -17.46 1.34
CA ALA A 178 -12.80 -18.55 1.01
C ALA A 178 -13.48 -19.91 0.94
N ALA A 179 -14.53 -20.15 1.72
CA ALA A 179 -15.24 -21.43 1.72
C ALA A 179 -15.95 -21.66 0.38
N ALA A 180 -16.72 -20.67 -0.10
CA ALA A 180 -17.38 -20.75 -1.40
C ALA A 180 -16.37 -20.78 -2.56
N ALA A 181 -15.31 -19.97 -2.48
CA ALA A 181 -14.24 -19.97 -3.48
C ALA A 181 -13.53 -21.33 -3.55
N ARG A 182 -13.27 -21.96 -2.39
CA ARG A 182 -12.63 -23.26 -2.31
C ARG A 182 -13.50 -24.39 -2.84
N ALA A 183 -14.79 -24.39 -2.52
CA ALA A 183 -15.73 -25.37 -3.07
C ALA A 183 -15.75 -25.33 -4.60
N LEU A 184 -15.86 -24.13 -5.19
CA LEU A 184 -15.80 -23.96 -6.64
C LEU A 184 -14.46 -24.38 -7.23
N PHE A 185 -13.35 -24.13 -6.54
CA PHE A 185 -12.02 -24.55 -7.00
C PHE A 185 -11.87 -26.08 -7.00
N ASP A 186 -12.38 -26.76 -5.97
CA ASP A 186 -12.31 -28.22 -5.90
C ASP A 186 -13.23 -28.90 -6.92
N ASP A 187 -14.38 -28.28 -7.26
CA ASP A 187 -15.28 -28.72 -8.35
C ASP A 187 -14.63 -28.59 -9.74
N MET A 188 -13.61 -27.75 -9.92
CA MET A 188 -12.86 -27.61 -11.20
C MET A 188 -11.83 -28.73 -11.43
N ARG A 189 -11.61 -29.64 -10.48
CA ARG A 189 -10.62 -30.72 -10.60
C ARG A 189 -11.05 -31.75 -11.66
N PRO A 190 -10.09 -32.39 -12.38
CA PRO A 190 -8.65 -32.42 -12.11
C PRO A 190 -7.81 -31.31 -12.78
N ASP A 191 -8.39 -30.45 -13.61
CA ASP A 191 -7.64 -29.50 -14.44
C ASP A 191 -8.00 -28.02 -14.11
N PRO A 192 -7.65 -27.53 -12.92
CA PRO A 192 -7.90 -26.13 -12.57
C PRO A 192 -7.00 -25.22 -13.42
N HIS A 193 -7.61 -24.24 -14.09
CA HIS A 193 -6.87 -23.24 -14.85
C HIS A 193 -5.90 -22.45 -13.95
N VAL A 194 -4.75 -22.04 -14.50
CA VAL A 194 -3.73 -21.20 -13.82
C VAL A 194 -4.35 -19.96 -13.17
N VAL A 195 -5.36 -19.37 -13.82
CA VAL A 195 -6.11 -18.21 -13.30
C VAL A 195 -6.87 -18.55 -12.02
N SER A 196 -7.50 -19.73 -11.95
CA SER A 196 -8.24 -20.21 -10.78
C SER A 196 -7.30 -20.47 -9.60
N VAL A 197 -6.14 -21.06 -9.87
CA VAL A 197 -5.08 -21.28 -8.87
C VAL A 197 -4.59 -19.94 -8.30
N THR A 198 -4.23 -19.00 -9.18
CA THR A 198 -3.74 -17.68 -8.78
C THR A 198 -4.79 -16.91 -7.95
N ALA A 199 -6.06 -17.01 -8.35
CA ALA A 199 -7.16 -16.38 -7.62
C ALA A 199 -7.35 -16.97 -6.22
N MET A 200 -7.20 -18.29 -6.06
CA MET A 200 -7.21 -18.95 -4.75
C MET A 200 -6.01 -18.58 -3.88
N LEU A 201 -4.79 -18.56 -4.45
CA LEU A 201 -3.59 -18.12 -3.73
C LEU A 201 -3.76 -16.68 -3.21
N THR A 202 -4.24 -15.79 -4.07
CA THR A 202 -4.50 -14.39 -3.72
C THR A 202 -5.62 -14.26 -2.67
N CYS A 203 -6.65 -15.11 -2.73
CA CYS A 203 -7.73 -15.14 -1.74
C CYS A 203 -7.21 -15.50 -0.35
N TYR A 204 -6.52 -16.64 -0.25
CA TYR A 204 -5.94 -17.10 1.00
C TYR A 204 -4.93 -16.10 1.55
N ALA A 205 -4.07 -15.55 0.69
CA ALA A 205 -3.15 -14.48 1.05
C ALA A 205 -3.90 -13.29 1.66
N LYS A 206 -4.91 -12.72 0.99
CA LYS A 206 -5.67 -11.55 1.48
C LYS A 206 -6.41 -11.80 2.80
N MET A 207 -6.76 -13.04 3.10
CA MET A 207 -7.43 -13.41 4.35
C MET A 207 -6.45 -13.73 5.48
N GLY A 208 -5.14 -13.64 5.25
CA GLY A 208 -4.12 -14.03 6.22
C GLY A 208 -3.95 -15.53 6.39
N ALA A 209 -4.68 -16.35 5.63
CA ALA A 209 -4.55 -17.80 5.58
C ALA A 209 -3.33 -18.22 4.72
N VAL A 210 -2.18 -17.63 4.99
CA VAL A 210 -0.96 -17.78 4.17
C VAL A 210 -0.46 -19.23 4.15
N ASP A 211 -0.74 -20.01 5.20
CA ASP A 211 -0.35 -21.43 5.26
C ASP A 211 -1.22 -22.31 4.35
N ASP A 212 -2.50 -21.98 4.18
CA ASP A 212 -3.38 -22.62 3.18
C ASP A 212 -2.94 -22.26 1.77
N ALA A 213 -2.58 -20.99 1.54
CA ALA A 213 -1.99 -20.54 0.28
C ALA A 213 -0.71 -21.30 -0.05
N ARG A 214 0.18 -21.47 0.96
CA ARG A 214 1.43 -22.22 0.85
C ARG A 214 1.19 -23.68 0.48
N SER A 215 0.23 -24.33 1.13
CA SER A 215 -0.13 -25.72 0.90
C SER A 215 -0.66 -25.92 -0.52
N LEU A 216 -1.55 -25.03 -0.98
CA LEU A 216 -2.05 -25.04 -2.36
C LEU A 216 -0.92 -24.82 -3.36
N PHE A 217 -0.04 -23.84 -3.09
CA PHE A 217 1.11 -23.56 -3.94
C PHE A 217 2.02 -24.78 -4.05
N ASP A 218 2.41 -25.41 -2.95
CA ASP A 218 3.33 -26.57 -2.99
C ASP A 218 2.77 -27.73 -3.81
N ALA A 219 1.45 -27.96 -3.73
CA ALA A 219 0.75 -29.01 -4.46
C ALA A 219 0.70 -28.82 -5.99
N LEU A 220 1.02 -27.63 -6.53
CA LEU A 220 1.02 -27.38 -7.98
C LEU A 220 2.16 -28.13 -8.67
N PRO A 221 1.92 -28.93 -9.72
CA PRO A 221 3.00 -29.58 -10.46
C PRO A 221 3.90 -28.55 -11.14
N ASP A 222 3.31 -27.61 -11.88
CA ASP A 222 3.99 -26.52 -12.58
C ASP A 222 3.60 -25.17 -11.98
N LYS A 223 4.61 -24.32 -11.76
CA LYS A 223 4.45 -23.02 -11.09
C LYS A 223 5.05 -21.94 -11.97
N ASP A 224 4.18 -21.16 -12.60
CA ASP A 224 4.61 -19.98 -13.33
C ASP A 224 4.93 -18.82 -12.38
N PHE A 225 5.60 -17.79 -12.92
CA PHE A 225 6.00 -16.60 -12.16
C PHE A 225 4.82 -15.89 -11.47
N ILE A 226 3.59 -16.01 -12.00
CA ILE A 226 2.39 -15.42 -11.40
C ILE A 226 2.07 -16.11 -10.06
N CYS A 227 2.14 -17.44 -10.00
CA CYS A 227 1.96 -18.19 -8.75
C CYS A 227 3.03 -17.83 -7.70
N TRP A 228 4.29 -17.68 -8.12
CA TRP A 228 5.38 -17.24 -7.24
C TRP A 228 5.13 -15.84 -6.70
N ASN A 229 4.72 -14.91 -7.56
CA ASN A 229 4.42 -13.53 -7.21
C ASN A 229 3.27 -13.43 -6.19
N ALA A 230 2.19 -14.19 -6.40
CA ALA A 230 1.05 -14.23 -5.46
C ALA A 230 1.47 -14.69 -4.06
N MET A 231 2.34 -15.71 -3.96
CA MET A 231 2.85 -16.17 -2.67
C MET A 231 3.84 -15.19 -2.04
N MET A 232 4.74 -14.59 -2.83
CA MET A 232 5.69 -13.59 -2.33
C MET A 232 4.97 -12.36 -1.78
N ASP A 233 3.96 -11.87 -2.50
CA ASP A 233 3.10 -10.76 -2.07
C ASP A 233 2.32 -11.13 -0.79
N GLY A 234 1.72 -12.32 -0.74
CA GLY A 234 1.01 -12.81 0.45
C GLY A 234 1.89 -12.85 1.71
N TYR A 235 3.13 -13.33 1.59
CA TYR A 235 4.08 -13.31 2.69
C TYR A 235 4.50 -11.89 3.10
N ALA A 236 4.78 -11.01 2.13
CA ALA A 236 5.20 -9.64 2.40
C ALA A 236 4.09 -8.81 3.08
N GLN A 237 2.82 -9.02 2.72
CA GLN A 237 1.68 -8.33 3.32
C GLN A 237 1.37 -8.79 4.76
N HIS A 238 1.75 -10.02 5.13
CA HIS A 238 1.46 -10.61 6.44
C HIS A 238 2.69 -10.65 7.35
N GLY A 239 3.61 -9.70 7.19
CA GLY A 239 4.76 -9.54 8.09
C GLY A 239 5.78 -10.67 8.02
N LYS A 240 5.82 -11.43 6.92
CA LYS A 240 6.78 -12.53 6.68
C LYS A 240 7.73 -12.23 5.50
N PRO A 241 8.40 -11.07 5.41
CA PRO A 241 9.26 -10.72 4.26
C PRO A 241 10.45 -11.68 4.07
N SER A 242 10.98 -12.28 5.13
CA SER A 242 12.02 -13.32 5.06
C SER A 242 11.58 -14.54 4.23
N GLU A 243 10.31 -14.94 4.34
CA GLU A 243 9.71 -16.03 3.56
C GLU A 243 9.59 -15.64 2.08
N ALA A 244 9.12 -14.41 1.81
CA ALA A 244 9.00 -13.87 0.45
C ALA A 244 10.35 -13.87 -0.28
N LEU A 245 11.41 -13.37 0.37
CA LEU A 245 12.77 -13.36 -0.22
C LEU A 245 13.31 -14.78 -0.42
N ARG A 246 13.00 -15.72 0.48
CA ARG A 246 13.39 -17.13 0.31
C ARG A 246 12.68 -17.77 -0.87
N LEU A 247 11.40 -17.46 -1.08
CA LEU A 247 10.66 -17.92 -2.26
C LEU A 247 11.24 -17.37 -3.55
N PHE A 248 11.62 -16.08 -3.60
CA PHE A 248 12.30 -15.52 -4.77
C PHE A 248 13.59 -16.30 -5.10
N ARG A 249 14.42 -16.59 -4.08
CA ARG A 249 15.63 -17.41 -4.28
C ARG A 249 15.33 -18.86 -4.70
N ARG A 250 14.18 -19.41 -4.30
CA ARG A 250 13.74 -20.76 -4.72
C ARG A 250 13.20 -20.73 -6.16
N MET A 251 12.51 -19.67 -6.57
CA MET A 251 12.06 -19.43 -7.94
C MET A 251 13.25 -19.47 -8.91
N LEU A 252 14.31 -18.70 -8.61
CA LEU A 252 15.55 -18.68 -9.41
C LEU A 252 16.22 -20.05 -9.50
N ARG A 253 16.31 -20.77 -8.37
CA ARG A 253 16.88 -22.13 -8.34
C ARG A 253 16.04 -23.18 -9.08
N SER A 254 14.76 -22.91 -9.27
CA SER A 254 13.84 -23.79 -10.02
C SER A 254 13.86 -23.49 -11.53
N GLY A 255 14.71 -22.56 -11.99
CA GLY A 255 14.79 -22.17 -13.40
C GLY A 255 13.62 -21.30 -13.89
N VAL A 256 12.74 -20.84 -13.00
CA VAL A 256 11.64 -19.96 -13.38
C VAL A 256 12.16 -18.54 -13.50
N GLU A 257 12.06 -17.97 -14.70
CA GLU A 257 12.49 -16.60 -14.97
C GLU A 257 11.56 -15.59 -14.27
N PRO A 258 12.12 -14.67 -13.46
CA PRO A 258 11.34 -13.60 -12.85
C PRO A 258 10.90 -12.56 -13.88
N ASP A 259 9.79 -11.90 -13.58
CA ASP A 259 9.36 -10.68 -14.26
C ASP A 259 9.62 -9.44 -13.38
N GLU A 260 9.31 -8.25 -13.90
CA GLU A 260 9.45 -6.99 -13.15
C GLU A 260 8.69 -7.03 -11.81
N VAL A 261 7.52 -7.69 -11.77
CA VAL A 261 6.71 -7.83 -10.55
C VAL A 261 7.43 -8.69 -9.53
N SER A 262 8.01 -9.83 -9.92
CA SER A 262 8.81 -10.69 -9.05
C SER A 262 9.95 -9.91 -8.39
N VAL A 263 10.66 -9.10 -9.19
CA VAL A 263 11.78 -8.29 -8.71
C VAL A 263 11.31 -7.21 -7.74
N VAL A 264 10.22 -6.49 -8.06
CA VAL A 264 9.65 -5.46 -7.16
C VAL A 264 9.21 -6.07 -5.83
N LEU A 265 8.60 -7.25 -5.84
CA LEU A 265 8.22 -7.97 -4.61
C LEU A 265 9.45 -8.39 -3.79
N ALA A 266 10.52 -8.86 -4.45
CA ALA A 266 11.78 -9.17 -3.78
C ALA A 266 12.46 -7.93 -3.17
N LEU A 267 12.47 -6.81 -3.90
CA LEU A 267 12.97 -5.52 -3.41
C LEU A 267 12.16 -5.02 -2.21
N SER A 268 10.83 -5.13 -2.25
CA SER A 268 9.95 -4.78 -1.14
C SER A 268 10.25 -5.62 0.11
N ALA A 269 10.41 -6.93 -0.05
CA ALA A 269 10.78 -7.82 1.06
C ALA A 269 12.15 -7.44 1.66
N VAL A 270 13.15 -7.14 0.81
CA VAL A 270 14.46 -6.64 1.26
C VAL A 270 14.34 -5.31 2.00
N ALA A 271 13.51 -4.39 1.51
CA ALA A 271 13.25 -3.10 2.11
C ALA A 271 12.60 -3.22 3.50
N GLN A 272 11.69 -4.18 3.69
CA GLN A 272 11.09 -4.46 4.99
C GLN A 272 12.13 -5.03 5.99
N LEU A 273 13.05 -5.88 5.52
CA LEU A 273 14.11 -6.48 6.33
C LEU A 273 15.30 -5.54 6.58
N GLY A 274 15.46 -4.48 5.78
CA GLY A 274 16.61 -3.58 5.82
C GLY A 274 17.93 -4.22 5.38
N MET A 275 17.88 -5.26 4.53
CA MET A 275 19.07 -6.04 4.11
C MET A 275 19.81 -5.39 2.92
N ALA A 276 20.70 -4.45 3.21
CA ALA A 276 21.40 -3.69 2.18
C ALA A 276 22.20 -4.55 1.20
N GLU A 277 22.86 -5.61 1.69
CA GLU A 277 23.67 -6.48 0.83
C GLU A 277 22.82 -7.34 -0.10
N SER A 278 21.64 -7.77 0.34
CA SER A 278 20.66 -8.44 -0.53
C SER A 278 20.08 -7.47 -1.56
N GLY A 279 19.88 -6.21 -1.16
CA GLY A 279 19.43 -5.13 -2.06
C GLY A 279 20.43 -4.84 -3.18
N LYS A 280 21.71 -4.69 -2.84
CA LYS A 280 22.79 -4.53 -3.83
C LYS A 280 22.89 -5.72 -4.78
N TRP A 281 22.78 -6.94 -4.25
CA TRP A 281 22.76 -8.14 -5.09
C TRP A 281 21.58 -8.13 -6.08
N LEU A 282 20.37 -7.77 -5.63
CA LEU A 282 19.20 -7.63 -6.52
C LEU A 282 19.42 -6.54 -7.57
N HIS A 283 19.99 -5.39 -7.19
CA HIS A 283 20.30 -4.32 -8.13
C HIS A 283 21.32 -4.78 -9.20
N SER A 284 22.39 -5.47 -8.80
CA SER A 284 23.32 -6.08 -9.75
C SER A 284 22.66 -7.14 -10.63
N PHE A 285 21.75 -7.95 -10.08
CA PHE A 285 20.96 -8.92 -10.85
C PHE A 285 20.12 -8.22 -11.94
N ILE A 286 19.43 -7.13 -11.61
CA ILE A 286 18.63 -6.33 -12.56
C ILE A 286 19.50 -5.69 -13.64
N LYS A 287 20.67 -5.16 -13.27
CA LYS A 287 21.60 -4.55 -14.24
C LYS A 287 22.22 -5.58 -15.20
N ASN A 288 22.44 -6.80 -14.71
CA ASN A 288 23.05 -7.87 -15.48
C ASN A 288 22.04 -8.77 -16.19
N SER A 289 20.73 -8.53 -16.02
CA SER A 289 19.67 -9.33 -16.65
C SER A 289 19.40 -8.94 -18.11
N ASN A 290 20.40 -8.45 -18.84
CA ASN A 290 20.28 -7.99 -20.24
C ASN A 290 19.76 -9.08 -21.20
N ASN A 291 19.92 -10.36 -20.84
CA ASN A 291 19.41 -11.48 -21.61
C ASN A 291 17.97 -11.91 -21.22
N ASN A 292 17.40 -11.36 -20.14
CA ASN A 292 16.01 -11.62 -19.73
C ASN A 292 15.12 -10.46 -20.24
N PRO A 293 14.30 -10.67 -21.29
CA PRO A 293 13.46 -9.61 -21.84
C PRO A 293 12.35 -9.14 -20.87
N ARG A 294 12.09 -9.89 -19.79
CA ARG A 294 11.02 -9.63 -18.80
C ARG A 294 11.46 -8.76 -17.62
N VAL A 295 12.75 -8.44 -17.49
CA VAL A 295 13.26 -7.59 -16.41
C VAL A 295 14.08 -6.46 -17.01
N ARG A 296 13.59 -5.24 -16.83
CA ARG A 296 14.28 -4.02 -17.26
C ARG A 296 14.33 -3.01 -16.12
N LEU A 297 15.41 -2.24 -16.06
CA LEU A 297 15.47 -1.07 -15.19
C LEU A 297 14.62 0.04 -15.83
N ASN A 298 13.32 0.03 -15.54
CA ASN A 298 12.37 1.07 -15.92
C ASN A 298 12.00 1.93 -14.69
N ALA A 299 11.16 2.95 -14.88
CA ALA A 299 10.72 3.84 -13.79
C ALA A 299 10.11 3.06 -12.61
N ARG A 300 9.37 1.97 -12.86
CA ARG A 300 8.75 1.14 -11.81
C ARG A 300 9.79 0.40 -10.98
N VAL A 301 10.72 -0.31 -11.63
CA VAL A 301 11.79 -1.06 -10.96
C VAL A 301 12.78 -0.09 -10.29
N GLY A 302 13.11 1.01 -10.94
CA GLY A 302 13.95 2.08 -10.40
C GLY A 302 13.37 2.72 -9.15
N THR A 303 12.07 3.03 -9.14
CA THR A 303 11.37 3.53 -7.94
C THR A 303 11.43 2.51 -6.79
N ALA A 304 11.22 1.21 -7.08
CA ALA A 304 11.33 0.17 -6.08
C ALA A 304 12.77 0.02 -5.53
N LEU A 305 13.79 0.23 -6.35
CA LEU A 305 15.18 0.29 -5.92
C LEU A 305 15.45 1.49 -5.00
N ILE A 306 14.93 2.67 -5.33
CA ILE A 306 15.02 3.88 -4.48
C ILE A 306 14.39 3.60 -3.11
N ASP A 307 13.14 3.12 -3.07
CA ASP A 307 12.45 2.78 -1.81
C ASP A 307 13.25 1.76 -1.00
N MET A 308 13.75 0.70 -1.65
CA MET A 308 14.56 -0.33 -1.01
C MET A 308 15.85 0.23 -0.42
N TYR A 309 16.62 1.01 -1.18
CA TYR A 309 17.88 1.58 -0.71
C TYR A 309 17.69 2.56 0.45
N CYS A 310 16.68 3.44 0.36
CA CYS A 310 16.27 4.30 1.47
C CYS A 310 15.95 3.47 2.72
N LYS A 311 15.09 2.45 2.60
CA LYS A 311 14.69 1.57 3.72
C LYS A 311 15.79 0.63 4.22
N CYS A 312 16.89 0.45 3.49
CA CYS A 312 18.10 -0.27 3.90
C CYS A 312 19.21 0.65 4.46
N GLY A 313 18.94 1.94 4.59
CA GLY A 313 19.88 2.92 5.13
C GLY A 313 21.01 3.31 4.18
N CYS A 314 20.88 3.01 2.89
CA CYS A 314 21.85 3.27 1.81
C CYS A 314 21.36 4.44 0.95
N LEU A 315 21.27 5.63 1.55
CA LEU A 315 20.67 6.80 0.89
C LEU A 315 21.46 7.24 -0.35
N GLU A 316 22.78 7.11 -0.31
CA GLU A 316 23.67 7.48 -1.42
C GLU A 316 23.43 6.59 -2.66
N ASP A 317 23.20 5.28 -2.45
CA ASP A 317 22.84 4.36 -3.53
C ASP A 317 21.46 4.70 -4.11
N ALA A 318 20.51 5.15 -3.27
CA ALA A 318 19.19 5.59 -3.70
C ALA A 318 19.27 6.84 -4.59
N VAL A 319 20.10 7.83 -4.19
CA VAL A 319 20.37 9.04 -4.98
C VAL A 319 20.97 8.68 -6.33
N ALA A 320 21.95 7.79 -6.37
CA ALA A 320 22.58 7.37 -7.63
C ALA A 320 21.58 6.69 -8.59
N VAL A 321 20.64 5.90 -8.08
CA VAL A 321 19.55 5.33 -8.90
C VAL A 321 18.62 6.44 -9.40
N PHE A 322 18.21 7.36 -8.52
CA PHE A 322 17.32 8.47 -8.86
C PHE A 322 17.91 9.39 -9.94
N GLU A 323 19.18 9.78 -9.81
CA GLU A 323 19.88 10.60 -10.80
C GLU A 323 19.97 9.89 -12.15
N GLY A 324 20.25 8.59 -12.15
CA GLY A 324 20.25 7.77 -13.37
C GLY A 324 18.88 7.70 -14.06
N LEU A 325 17.78 7.71 -13.30
CA LEU A 325 16.42 7.74 -13.86
C LEU A 325 16.03 9.11 -14.46
N ILE A 326 16.71 10.19 -14.06
CA ILE A 326 16.45 11.56 -14.55
C ILE A 326 17.35 11.91 -15.73
N SER A 327 18.57 11.37 -15.80
CA SER A 327 19.54 11.67 -16.86
C SER A 327 19.18 11.06 -18.23
N ASP A 328 18.45 9.94 -18.24
CA ASP A 328 18.08 9.24 -19.48
C ASP A 328 16.80 9.85 -20.10
N ASP A 329 16.98 10.84 -20.98
CA ASP A 329 15.98 11.53 -21.82
C ASP A 329 14.75 12.17 -21.14
N GLY A 330 14.62 12.11 -19.81
CA GLY A 330 13.72 12.92 -18.98
C GLY A 330 12.20 12.83 -19.28
N LYS A 331 11.80 12.03 -20.26
CA LYS A 331 10.40 11.91 -20.73
C LYS A 331 9.58 10.91 -19.93
N ASP A 332 10.23 9.96 -19.25
CA ASP A 332 9.58 8.85 -18.54
C ASP A 332 9.82 8.87 -17.02
N THR A 333 10.45 9.90 -16.45
CA THR A 333 10.60 10.00 -14.99
C THR A 333 9.26 10.35 -14.36
N ASP A 334 8.58 9.31 -13.88
CA ASP A 334 7.31 9.40 -13.18
C ASP A 334 7.46 10.17 -11.86
N ILE A 335 6.43 10.95 -11.48
CA ILE A 335 6.33 11.65 -10.20
C ILE A 335 6.51 10.69 -9.01
N VAL A 336 6.22 9.41 -9.21
CA VAL A 336 6.41 8.35 -8.22
C VAL A 336 7.89 8.23 -7.80
N ALA A 337 8.86 8.40 -8.72
CA ALA A 337 10.29 8.32 -8.38
C ALA A 337 10.73 9.52 -7.52
N TRP A 338 10.25 10.73 -7.86
CA TRP A 338 10.47 11.93 -7.05
C TRP A 338 9.87 11.79 -5.65
N ASN A 339 8.64 11.31 -5.56
CA ASN A 339 7.98 11.04 -4.29
C ASN A 339 8.75 10.01 -3.44
N ALA A 340 9.30 8.96 -4.06
CA ALA A 340 10.13 7.98 -3.37
C ALA A 340 11.41 8.63 -2.79
N MET A 341 12.06 9.52 -3.54
CA MET A 341 13.28 10.20 -3.08
C MET A 341 13.02 11.27 -2.01
N ILE A 342 11.93 12.07 -2.15
CA ILE A 342 11.48 13.03 -1.13
C ILE A 342 11.18 12.30 0.19
N ASN A 343 10.43 11.21 0.14
CA ASN A 343 10.16 10.37 1.31
C ASN A 343 11.46 9.76 1.87
N GLY A 344 12.39 9.34 1.00
CA GLY A 344 13.72 8.88 1.38
C GLY A 344 14.47 9.89 2.25
N TYR A 345 14.57 11.13 1.80
CA TYR A 345 15.21 12.19 2.59
C TYR A 345 14.46 12.49 3.90
N ALA A 346 13.13 12.52 3.87
CA ALA A 346 12.29 12.72 5.06
C ALA A 346 12.51 11.64 6.12
N MET A 347 12.56 10.36 5.71
CA MET A 347 12.84 9.23 6.60
C MET A 347 14.24 9.28 7.22
N HIS A 348 15.19 9.94 6.56
CA HIS A 348 16.57 10.09 7.02
C HIS A 348 16.84 11.38 7.80
N GLY A 349 15.80 12.18 8.07
CA GLY A 349 15.93 13.48 8.76
C GLY A 349 16.61 14.57 7.94
N GLN A 350 16.75 14.39 6.61
CA GLN A 350 17.37 15.36 5.71
C GLN A 350 16.31 16.28 5.08
N SER A 351 15.48 16.91 5.92
CA SER A 351 14.27 17.61 5.46
C SER A 351 14.54 18.80 4.55
N ARG A 352 15.68 19.47 4.70
CA ARG A 352 16.10 20.53 3.75
C ARG A 352 16.25 19.99 2.32
N LYS A 353 16.92 18.84 2.15
CA LYS A 353 17.06 18.20 0.85
C LYS A 353 15.73 17.69 0.29
N ALA A 354 14.81 17.24 1.16
CA ALA A 354 13.46 16.88 0.74
C ALA A 354 12.70 18.09 0.15
N LEU A 355 12.79 19.26 0.79
CA LEU A 355 12.18 20.51 0.32
C LEU A 355 12.89 21.10 -0.91
N GLU A 356 14.21 20.92 -1.03
CA GLU A 356 14.97 21.24 -2.24
C GLU A 356 14.52 20.38 -3.42
N LEU A 357 14.33 19.07 -3.23
CA LEU A 357 13.76 18.19 -4.27
C LEU A 357 12.33 18.59 -4.66
N PHE A 358 11.51 19.03 -3.70
CA PHE A 358 10.19 19.55 -4.00
C PHE A 358 10.26 20.81 -4.88
N SER A 359 11.18 21.72 -4.56
CA SER A 359 11.44 22.90 -5.40
C SER A 359 11.91 22.52 -6.81
N GLN A 360 12.77 21.51 -6.93
CA GLN A 360 13.24 21.00 -8.22
C GLN A 360 12.11 20.32 -9.02
N LEU A 361 11.23 19.56 -8.35
CA LEU A 361 10.03 18.96 -8.96
C LEU A 361 9.13 20.05 -9.58
N GLN A 362 8.92 21.16 -8.86
CA GLN A 362 8.15 22.31 -9.36
C GLN A 362 8.84 22.96 -10.58
N GLN A 363 10.17 23.12 -10.54
CA GLN A 363 10.95 23.66 -11.66
C GLN A 363 10.90 22.73 -12.89
N ALA A 364 10.84 21.41 -12.68
CA ALA A 364 10.62 20.40 -13.72
C ALA A 364 9.19 20.39 -14.28
N ARG A 365 8.30 21.28 -13.80
CA ARG A 365 6.89 21.39 -14.22
C ARG A 365 6.07 20.11 -14.01
N LEU A 366 6.48 19.28 -13.06
CA LEU A 366 5.68 18.15 -12.60
C LEU A 366 4.66 18.64 -11.59
N TRP A 367 3.43 18.14 -11.68
CA TRP A 367 2.35 18.57 -10.79
C TRP A 367 2.37 17.75 -9.50
N PRO A 368 2.56 18.35 -8.31
CA PRO A 368 2.52 17.63 -7.05
C PRO A 368 1.23 16.82 -6.86
N THR A 369 1.35 15.68 -6.20
CA THR A 369 0.24 14.77 -5.88
C THR A 369 0.03 14.69 -4.37
N ASP A 370 -1.03 14.03 -3.92
CA ASP A 370 -1.24 13.73 -2.49
C ASP A 370 0.03 13.10 -1.86
N ILE A 371 0.64 12.13 -2.54
CA ILE A 371 1.85 11.44 -2.07
C ILE A 371 3.04 12.40 -1.94
N THR A 372 3.15 13.39 -2.83
CA THR A 372 4.19 14.42 -2.78
C THR A 372 4.05 15.26 -1.51
N PHE A 373 2.82 15.70 -1.20
CA PHE A 373 2.53 16.50 0.00
C PHE A 373 2.73 15.70 1.29
N ILE A 374 2.32 14.44 1.34
CA ILE A 374 2.63 13.54 2.46
C ILE A 374 4.15 13.51 2.70
N GLY A 375 4.96 13.39 1.65
CA GLY A 375 6.42 13.33 1.78
C GLY A 375 7.05 14.60 2.35
N VAL A 376 6.66 15.78 1.85
CA VAL A 376 7.19 17.05 2.35
C VAL A 376 6.66 17.40 3.75
N LEU A 377 5.40 17.07 4.07
CA LEU A 377 4.84 17.28 5.40
C LEU A 377 5.49 16.34 6.43
N ASN A 378 5.79 15.09 6.07
CA ASN A 378 6.58 14.19 6.91
C ASN A 378 8.00 14.72 7.13
N ALA A 379 8.63 15.31 6.10
CA ALA A 379 9.93 15.96 6.25
C ALA A 379 9.84 17.10 7.28
N CYS A 380 8.82 17.95 7.19
CA CYS A 380 8.57 18.98 8.19
C CYS A 380 8.35 18.39 9.59
N SER A 381 7.53 17.35 9.71
CA SER A 381 7.26 16.64 10.98
C SER A 381 8.53 16.11 11.63
N HIS A 382 9.43 15.49 10.86
CA HIS A 382 10.65 14.88 11.39
C HIS A 382 11.75 15.90 11.77
N SER A 383 11.64 17.15 11.33
CA SER A 383 12.58 18.22 11.65
C SER A 383 11.97 19.38 12.42
N GLY A 384 10.70 19.28 12.82
CA GLY A 384 10.01 20.31 13.59
C GLY A 384 9.82 21.63 12.83
N LEU A 385 9.76 21.59 11.50
CA LEU A 385 9.57 22.77 10.66
C LEU A 385 8.08 23.16 10.60
N VAL A 386 7.54 23.60 11.74
CA VAL A 386 6.09 23.88 11.91
C VAL A 386 5.59 24.92 10.90
N ASP A 387 6.30 26.04 10.77
CA ASP A 387 5.86 27.13 9.88
C ASP A 387 5.87 26.72 8.40
N GLU A 388 6.88 25.98 7.97
CA GLU A 388 6.93 25.45 6.59
C GLU A 388 5.85 24.39 6.36
N GLY A 389 5.61 23.51 7.33
CA GLY A 389 4.53 22.52 7.26
C GLY A 389 3.16 23.17 7.10
N ARG A 390 2.89 24.26 7.83
CA ARG A 390 1.64 25.04 7.67
C ARG A 390 1.53 25.66 6.28
N LYS A 391 2.57 26.31 5.79
CA LYS A 391 2.59 26.91 4.44
C LYS A 391 2.30 25.87 3.36
N LEU A 392 2.96 24.71 3.44
CA LEU A 392 2.76 23.61 2.49
C LEU A 392 1.35 23.02 2.59
N PHE A 393 0.81 22.85 3.79
CA PHE A 393 -0.55 22.36 3.98
C PHE A 393 -1.60 23.32 3.42
N GLU A 394 -1.41 24.63 3.60
CA GLU A 394 -2.30 25.65 3.02
C GLU A 394 -2.19 25.76 1.50
N SER A 395 -0.98 25.61 0.95
CA SER A 395 -0.76 25.71 -0.50
C SER A 395 -1.47 24.59 -1.27
N MET A 396 -1.69 23.42 -0.65
CA MET A 396 -2.49 22.33 -1.24
C MET A 396 -3.83 22.83 -1.78
N GLU A 397 -4.61 23.52 -0.93
CA GLU A 397 -5.92 24.06 -1.32
C GLU A 397 -5.76 25.33 -2.17
N LYS A 398 -4.91 26.27 -1.74
CA LYS A 398 -4.83 27.62 -2.33
C LYS A 398 -4.16 27.67 -3.69
N GLU A 399 -3.12 26.87 -3.91
CA GLU A 399 -2.28 26.91 -5.12
C GLU A 399 -2.56 25.73 -6.05
N TYR A 400 -2.78 24.54 -5.49
CA TYR A 400 -2.93 23.30 -6.28
C TYR A 400 -4.38 22.82 -6.40
N GLY A 401 -5.34 23.44 -5.70
CA GLY A 401 -6.75 23.03 -5.71
C GLY A 401 -6.98 21.60 -5.20
N MET A 402 -6.06 21.07 -4.37
CA MET A 402 -6.12 19.74 -3.80
C MET A 402 -6.72 19.79 -2.40
N GLU A 403 -7.83 19.08 -2.20
CA GLU A 403 -8.45 18.96 -0.89
C GLU A 403 -7.61 18.03 0.03
N PRO A 404 -7.23 18.47 1.24
CA PRO A 404 -6.50 17.65 2.19
C PRO A 404 -7.28 16.38 2.58
N LYS A 405 -6.58 15.26 2.62
CA LYS A 405 -7.07 13.92 2.97
C LYS A 405 -6.58 13.55 4.35
N ILE A 406 -7.11 12.45 4.88
CA ILE A 406 -6.80 11.97 6.23
C ILE A 406 -5.30 11.82 6.47
N GLU A 407 -4.54 11.40 5.46
CA GLU A 407 -3.10 11.24 5.53
C GLU A 407 -2.37 12.59 5.69
N HIS A 408 -2.82 13.64 4.99
CA HIS A 408 -2.27 15.00 5.11
C HIS A 408 -2.51 15.58 6.51
N TYR A 409 -3.73 15.42 7.03
CA TYR A 409 -4.05 15.78 8.41
C TYR A 409 -3.21 14.98 9.42
N GLY A 410 -2.98 13.69 9.16
CA GLY A 410 -2.12 12.83 9.98
C GLY A 410 -0.69 13.36 10.10
N CYS A 411 -0.08 13.79 8.99
CA CYS A 411 1.23 14.42 8.99
C CYS A 411 1.27 15.72 9.81
N MET A 412 0.24 16.57 9.67
CA MET A 412 0.15 17.82 10.43
C MET A 412 -0.06 17.59 11.92
N VAL A 413 -0.89 16.61 12.30
CA VAL A 413 -1.10 16.23 13.70
C VAL A 413 0.19 15.68 14.32
N ASP A 414 0.96 14.87 13.58
CA ASP A 414 2.28 14.40 14.04
C ASP A 414 3.27 15.57 14.22
N LEU A 415 3.33 16.49 13.25
CA LEU A 415 4.19 17.69 13.32
C LEU A 415 3.85 18.59 14.52
N LEU A 416 2.58 18.99 14.65
CA LEU A 416 2.11 19.83 15.75
C LEU A 416 2.25 19.13 17.10
N GLY A 417 1.94 17.83 17.14
CA GLY A 417 2.05 17.00 18.32
C GLY A 417 3.48 16.92 18.85
N ARG A 418 4.48 16.70 17.97
CA ARG A 418 5.91 16.69 18.33
C ARG A 418 6.44 18.05 18.74
N ALA A 419 5.89 19.12 18.17
CA ALA A 419 6.24 20.50 18.52
C ALA A 419 5.64 20.97 19.86
N GLY A 420 4.82 20.15 20.53
CA GLY A 420 4.14 20.52 21.76
C GLY A 420 2.86 21.34 21.57
N LEU A 421 2.43 21.55 20.33
CA LEU A 421 1.21 22.27 19.97
C LEU A 421 0.00 21.31 20.01
N VAL A 422 -0.14 20.56 21.10
CA VAL A 422 -1.12 19.46 21.23
C VAL A 422 -2.56 19.95 21.13
N ALA A 423 -2.86 21.14 21.69
CA ALA A 423 -4.19 21.74 21.59
C ALA A 423 -4.56 22.07 20.13
N GLU A 424 -3.64 22.69 19.40
CA GLU A 424 -3.83 23.01 17.98
C GLU A 424 -3.96 21.74 17.13
N ALA A 425 -3.18 20.70 17.43
CA ALA A 425 -3.30 19.40 16.78
C ALA A 425 -4.70 18.80 16.98
N PHE A 426 -5.27 18.94 18.18
CA PHE A 426 -6.64 18.50 18.46
C PHE A 426 -7.71 19.34 17.77
N ASP A 427 -7.54 20.67 17.73
CA ASP A 427 -8.44 21.58 17.00
C ASP A 427 -8.45 21.25 15.50
N LEU A 428 -7.29 20.89 14.94
CA LEU A 428 -7.16 20.43 13.56
C LEU A 428 -7.95 19.14 13.33
N VAL A 429 -7.90 18.18 14.25
CA VAL A 429 -8.71 16.96 14.19
C VAL A 429 -10.20 17.30 14.18
N GLN A 430 -10.65 18.17 15.09
CA GLN A 430 -12.05 18.61 15.14
C GLN A 430 -12.50 19.33 13.87
N SER A 431 -11.59 20.06 13.21
CA SER A 431 -11.88 20.74 11.95
C SER A 431 -12.22 19.77 10.82
N MET A 432 -11.61 18.57 10.78
CA MET A 432 -11.90 17.56 9.76
C MET A 432 -13.29 16.93 9.94
N GLU A 433 -13.74 16.79 11.19
CA GLU A 433 -15.06 16.22 11.48
C GLU A 433 -16.18 17.07 10.90
N LYS A 434 -15.98 18.40 10.87
CA LYS A 434 -16.90 19.35 10.21
C LYS A 434 -17.00 19.10 8.69
N LYS A 435 -15.91 18.62 8.08
CA LYS A 435 -15.86 18.17 6.67
C LYS A 435 -16.34 16.73 6.48
N ARG A 436 -16.95 16.10 7.51
CA ARG A 436 -17.41 14.69 7.50
C ARG A 436 -16.31 13.64 7.31
N MET A 437 -15.07 14.00 7.62
CA MET A 437 -13.96 13.05 7.72
C MET A 437 -13.84 12.56 9.17
N LYS A 438 -13.60 11.25 9.37
CA LYS A 438 -13.34 10.69 10.70
C LYS A 438 -11.84 10.47 10.86
N PRO A 439 -11.25 10.76 12.03
CA PRO A 439 -9.86 10.44 12.29
C PRO A 439 -9.63 8.93 12.29
N ASP A 440 -8.50 8.48 11.77
CA ASP A 440 -8.11 7.09 11.75
C ASP A 440 -7.28 6.72 12.99
N ALA A 441 -7.00 5.43 13.14
CA ALA A 441 -6.23 4.91 14.26
C ALA A 441 -4.82 5.54 14.31
N VAL A 442 -4.18 5.75 13.16
CA VAL A 442 -2.81 6.27 13.06
C VAL A 442 -2.73 7.68 13.61
N MET A 443 -3.62 8.58 13.17
CA MET A 443 -3.65 9.97 13.63
C MET A 443 -3.97 10.09 15.12
N CYS A 444 -4.95 9.33 15.61
CA CYS A 444 -5.26 9.30 17.04
C CYS A 444 -4.09 8.76 17.87
N VAL A 445 -3.36 7.75 17.38
CA VAL A 445 -2.15 7.25 18.05
C VAL A 445 -1.04 8.31 18.07
N SER A 446 -0.84 9.05 16.99
CA SER A 446 0.12 10.18 16.95
C SER A 446 -0.24 11.26 17.98
N LEU A 447 -1.51 11.65 18.05
CA LEU A 447 -1.97 12.63 19.04
C LEU A 447 -1.86 12.10 20.48
N LEU A 448 -2.20 10.83 20.71
CA LEU A 448 -2.03 10.17 22.00
C LEU A 448 -0.55 10.11 22.42
N ALA A 449 0.36 9.89 21.47
CA ALA A 449 1.80 9.89 21.72
C ALA A 449 2.30 11.30 22.08
N ALA A 450 1.77 12.33 21.42
CA ALA A 450 2.04 13.74 21.76
C ALA A 450 1.51 14.10 23.15
N CYS A 451 0.28 13.67 23.50
CA CYS A 451 -0.27 13.83 24.85
C CYS A 451 0.64 13.22 25.91
N ARG A 452 1.20 12.02 25.67
CA ARG A 452 2.18 11.40 26.58
C ARG A 452 3.46 12.23 26.67
N LEU A 453 4.01 12.65 25.53
CA LEU A 453 5.27 13.40 25.46
C LEU A 453 5.18 14.73 26.22
N HIS A 454 4.05 15.43 26.07
CA HIS A 454 3.80 16.74 26.66
C HIS A 454 2.94 16.70 27.93
N LYS A 455 2.75 15.50 28.52
CA LYS A 455 2.04 15.27 29.80
C LYS A 455 0.59 15.80 29.83
N ASN A 456 -0.10 15.82 28.69
CA ASN A 456 -1.52 16.21 28.60
C ASN A 456 -2.44 14.99 28.78
N MET A 457 -2.68 14.65 30.04
CA MET A 457 -3.36 13.41 30.44
C MET A 457 -4.85 13.40 30.12
N GLU A 458 -5.53 14.53 30.31
CA GLU A 458 -6.97 14.66 30.08
C GLU A 458 -7.32 14.44 28.61
N LEU A 459 -6.57 15.06 27.70
CA LEU A 459 -6.79 14.86 26.28
C LEU A 459 -6.39 13.44 25.84
N GLY A 460 -5.30 12.89 26.39
CA GLY A 460 -4.89 11.51 26.14
C GLY A 460 -5.99 10.50 26.51
N GLN A 461 -6.69 10.73 27.62
CA GLN A 461 -7.84 9.93 28.02
C GLN A 461 -8.94 9.94 26.96
N ARG A 462 -9.36 11.13 26.53
CA ARG A 462 -10.46 11.32 25.58
C ARG A 462 -10.18 10.64 24.23
N ILE A 463 -8.94 10.73 23.75
CA ILE A 463 -8.52 10.10 22.50
C ILE A 463 -8.57 8.58 22.62
N ALA A 464 -8.15 8.03 23.76
CA ALA A 464 -8.16 6.60 23.95
C ALA A 464 -9.59 6.04 24.08
N ASP A 465 -10.48 6.74 24.79
CA ASP A 465 -11.89 6.37 24.87
C ASP A 465 -12.55 6.41 23.48
N TYR A 466 -12.20 7.39 22.64
CA TYR A 466 -12.63 7.44 21.23
C TYR A 466 -12.16 6.22 20.42
N LEU A 467 -10.88 5.84 20.55
CA LEU A 467 -10.31 4.68 19.84
C LEU A 467 -11.01 3.37 20.23
N VAL A 468 -11.31 3.19 21.51
CA VAL A 468 -12.04 2.01 21.99
C VAL A 468 -13.49 2.02 21.49
N ALA A 469 -14.21 3.14 21.64
CA ALA A 469 -15.61 3.24 21.28
C ALA A 469 -15.89 3.00 19.78
N ASN A 470 -14.92 3.32 18.92
CA ASN A 470 -15.02 3.13 17.47
C ASN A 470 -14.39 1.83 16.97
N GLY A 471 -13.89 0.95 17.85
CA GLY A 471 -13.22 -0.29 17.46
C GLY A 471 -11.90 -0.09 16.72
N LEU A 472 -11.25 1.05 16.92
CA LEU A 472 -9.98 1.44 16.27
C LEU A 472 -8.75 1.11 17.15
N ALA A 473 -8.96 0.69 18.39
CA ALA A 473 -7.89 0.40 19.33
C ALA A 473 -7.14 -0.89 18.99
N ASN A 474 -5.81 -0.80 18.88
CA ASN A 474 -4.93 -1.95 18.69
C ASN A 474 -4.03 -2.16 19.92
N SER A 475 -3.17 -3.18 19.87
CA SER A 475 -2.21 -3.48 20.95
C SER A 475 -1.36 -2.27 21.35
N GLY A 476 -0.88 -1.51 20.36
CA GLY A 476 -0.12 -0.27 20.56
C GLY A 476 -0.92 0.82 21.27
N THR A 477 -2.20 1.02 20.93
CA THR A 477 -3.11 1.96 21.58
C THR A 477 -3.25 1.66 23.07
N TYR A 478 -3.57 0.41 23.41
CA TYR A 478 -3.75 0.02 24.81
C TYR A 478 -2.45 0.11 25.62
N VAL A 479 -1.32 -0.25 25.01
CA VAL A 479 0.01 -0.10 25.64
C VAL A 479 0.30 1.39 25.88
N LEU A 480 0.04 2.26 24.91
CA LEU A 480 0.27 3.70 25.05
C LEU A 480 -0.62 4.34 26.12
N LEU A 481 -1.90 3.94 26.19
CA LEU A 481 -2.82 4.36 27.25
C LEU A 481 -2.38 3.84 28.63
N SER A 482 -2.02 2.57 28.73
CA SER A 482 -1.47 1.98 29.97
C SER A 482 -0.23 2.74 30.43
N ASN A 483 0.63 3.14 29.49
CA ASN A 483 1.84 3.90 29.77
C ASN A 483 1.52 5.31 30.27
N ILE A 484 0.52 5.96 29.69
CA ILE A 484 0.01 7.27 30.13
C ILE A 484 -0.46 7.17 31.60
N TYR A 485 -1.32 6.22 31.94
CA TYR A 485 -1.78 6.06 33.33
C TYR A 485 -0.66 5.69 34.32
N ALA A 486 0.26 4.82 33.91
CA ALA A 486 1.40 4.44 34.73
C ALA A 486 2.30 5.65 35.03
N ALA A 487 2.53 6.53 34.05
CA ALA A 487 3.30 7.75 34.24
C ALA A 487 2.64 8.76 35.22
N ALA A 488 1.31 8.70 35.38
CA ALA A 488 0.57 9.47 36.39
C ALA A 488 0.38 8.72 37.72
N GLY A 489 0.94 7.51 37.88
CA GLY A 489 0.76 6.70 39.09
C GLY A 489 -0.67 6.14 39.27
N ASN A 490 -1.51 6.18 38.24
CA ASN A 490 -2.89 5.68 38.30
C ASN A 490 -2.96 4.17 38.01
N TRP A 491 -2.47 3.37 38.95
CA TRP A 491 -2.37 1.91 38.81
C TRP A 491 -3.72 1.20 38.66
N ARG A 492 -4.79 1.79 39.18
CA ARG A 492 -6.16 1.29 39.00
C ARG A 492 -6.54 1.25 37.52
N GLU A 493 -6.29 2.35 36.81
CA GLU A 493 -6.59 2.45 35.38
C GLU A 493 -5.64 1.59 34.54
N VAL A 494 -4.36 1.46 34.92
CA VAL A 494 -3.43 0.49 34.31
C VAL A 494 -4.01 -0.94 34.38
N GLY A 495 -4.53 -1.34 35.55
CA GLY A 495 -5.19 -2.63 35.74
C GLY A 495 -6.43 -2.80 34.86
N ARG A 496 -7.25 -1.74 34.73
CA ARG A 496 -8.43 -1.72 33.85
C ARG A 496 -8.05 -1.92 32.38
N VAL A 497 -7.05 -1.17 31.88
CA VAL A 497 -6.57 -1.26 30.49
C VAL A 497 -6.04 -2.66 30.18
N ARG A 498 -5.24 -3.25 31.07
CA ARG A 498 -4.75 -4.63 30.91
C ARG A 498 -5.88 -5.66 30.89
N SER A 499 -6.90 -5.46 31.71
CA SER A 499 -8.09 -6.32 31.73
C SER A 499 -8.88 -6.23 30.42
N MET A 500 -9.02 -5.02 29.85
CA MET A 500 -9.64 -4.81 28.54
C MET A 500 -8.85 -5.49 27.41
N MET A 501 -7.51 -5.37 27.41
CA MET A 501 -6.67 -6.08 26.42
C MET A 501 -6.91 -7.59 26.46
N LYS A 502 -6.96 -8.17 27.67
CA LYS A 502 -7.20 -9.60 27.86
C LYS A 502 -8.60 -10.02 27.40
N ALA A 503 -9.63 -9.23 27.73
CA ALA A 503 -11.01 -9.49 27.31
C ALA A 503 -11.18 -9.41 25.78
N SER A 504 -10.45 -8.52 25.12
CA SER A 504 -10.46 -8.35 23.66
C SER A 504 -9.52 -9.29 22.91
N GLY A 505 -8.80 -10.19 23.61
CA GLY A 505 -7.83 -11.12 23.00
C GLY A 505 -6.59 -10.45 22.38
N ILE A 506 -6.33 -9.18 22.72
CA ILE A 506 -5.23 -8.39 22.15
C ILE A 506 -3.94 -8.68 22.93
N GLN A 507 -2.92 -9.17 22.23
CA GLN A 507 -1.60 -9.40 22.79
C GLN A 507 -0.67 -8.20 22.54
N LYS A 508 0.24 -7.94 23.48
CA LYS A 508 1.29 -6.93 23.31
C LYS A 508 2.31 -7.44 22.29
N GLU A 509 2.54 -6.65 21.25
CA GLU A 509 3.62 -6.94 20.31
C GLU A 509 4.99 -6.74 21.00
N PRO A 510 5.89 -7.74 20.97
CA PRO A 510 7.21 -7.59 21.54
C PRO A 510 8.07 -6.64 20.71
N GLY A 511 8.92 -5.86 21.38
CA GLY A 511 9.98 -5.11 20.71
C GLY A 511 11.06 -6.07 20.23
N CYS A 512 11.33 -6.05 18.93
CA CYS A 512 12.36 -6.81 18.26
C CYS A 512 13.36 -5.86 17.60
N SER A 513 14.65 -6.14 17.73
CA SER A 513 15.72 -5.46 17.01
C SER A 513 16.52 -6.46 16.19
N ALA A 514 16.65 -6.16 14.91
CA ALA A 514 17.32 -6.99 13.93
C ALA A 514 18.63 -6.34 13.49
N VAL A 515 19.70 -7.12 13.34
CA VAL A 515 21.02 -6.67 12.86
C VAL A 515 21.51 -7.54 11.72
N GLU A 516 22.03 -6.91 10.66
CA GLU A 516 22.59 -7.62 9.50
C GLU A 516 24.09 -7.89 9.71
N VAL A 517 24.47 -9.17 9.73
CA VAL A 517 25.88 -9.60 9.79
C VAL A 517 26.08 -10.71 8.75
N GLY A 518 27.03 -10.52 7.83
CA GLY A 518 27.40 -11.55 6.84
C GLY A 518 26.24 -12.02 5.96
N ARG A 519 25.37 -11.11 5.50
CA ARG A 519 24.15 -11.37 4.70
C ARG A 519 23.05 -12.16 5.42
N ARG A 520 23.15 -12.31 6.74
CA ARG A 520 22.13 -12.90 7.60
C ARG A 520 21.60 -11.84 8.55
N VAL A 521 20.29 -11.90 8.81
CA VAL A 521 19.65 -11.06 9.82
C VAL A 521 19.55 -11.87 11.10
N PHE A 522 19.95 -11.26 12.21
CA PHE A 522 19.82 -11.81 13.55
C PHE A 522 18.84 -10.93 14.33
N GLU A 523 17.82 -11.55 14.89
CA GLU A 523 16.75 -10.88 15.63
C GLU A 523 16.96 -11.10 17.12
N PHE A 524 16.70 -10.04 17.90
CA PHE A 524 16.78 -10.06 19.35
C PHE A 524 15.50 -9.48 19.93
N VAL A 525 14.98 -10.12 20.98
CA VAL A 525 13.97 -9.55 21.86
C VAL A 525 14.61 -9.11 23.18
N ALA A 526 13.89 -8.33 23.99
CA ALA A 526 14.41 -7.91 25.29
C ALA A 526 14.69 -9.14 26.18
N GLY A 527 15.92 -9.25 26.71
CA GLY A 527 16.35 -10.38 27.53
C GLY A 527 16.58 -11.70 26.77
N ASP A 528 16.76 -11.66 25.45
CA ASP A 528 16.93 -12.86 24.63
C ASP A 528 18.21 -13.65 24.96
N THR A 529 18.02 -14.96 25.20
CA THR A 529 19.08 -15.93 25.50
C THR A 529 19.13 -17.08 24.50
N SER A 530 18.36 -17.01 23.41
CA SER A 530 18.26 -18.07 22.40
C SER A 530 19.48 -18.14 21.45
N HIS A 531 20.31 -17.10 21.43
CA HIS A 531 21.42 -17.00 20.50
C HIS A 531 22.61 -17.90 20.93
N PRO A 532 23.26 -18.65 20.01
CA PRO A 532 24.37 -19.54 20.36
C PRO A 532 25.58 -18.86 21.03
N ARG A 533 25.74 -17.55 20.81
CA ARG A 533 26.79 -16.69 21.40
C ARG A 533 26.28 -15.79 22.52
N THR A 534 25.20 -16.16 23.20
CA THR A 534 24.58 -15.32 24.24
C THR A 534 25.57 -14.89 25.31
N ASP A 535 26.43 -15.79 25.82
CA ASP A 535 27.41 -15.44 26.85
C ASP A 535 28.38 -14.34 26.40
N GLU A 536 28.87 -14.41 25.16
CA GLU A 536 29.73 -13.37 24.57
C GLU A 536 29.00 -12.03 24.41
N ILE A 537 27.73 -12.07 24.00
CA ILE A 537 26.90 -10.87 23.83
C ILE A 537 26.70 -10.19 25.17
N TYR A 538 26.33 -10.94 26.21
CA TYR A 538 26.08 -10.37 27.54
C TYR A 538 27.37 -9.86 28.20
N ALA A 539 28.49 -10.58 28.06
CA ALA A 539 29.78 -10.11 28.55
C ALA A 539 30.18 -8.78 27.88
N LYS A 540 30.00 -8.66 26.55
CA LYS A 540 30.31 -7.42 25.85
C LYS A 540 29.31 -6.30 26.19
N LEU A 541 28.05 -6.63 26.45
CA LEU A 541 27.04 -5.65 26.86
C LEU A 541 27.41 -5.04 28.22
N GLU A 542 27.80 -5.87 29.19
CA GLU A 542 28.27 -5.42 30.51
C GLU A 542 29.52 -4.54 30.38
N GLU A 543 30.49 -4.94 29.56
CA GLU A 543 31.69 -4.15 29.27
C GLU A 543 31.33 -2.76 28.72
N VAL A 544 30.52 -2.72 27.65
CA VAL A 544 30.12 -1.47 26.98
C VAL A 544 29.33 -0.58 27.94
N MET A 545 28.29 -1.10 28.58
CA MET A 545 27.48 -0.32 29.52
C MET A 545 28.31 0.18 30.70
N GLY A 546 29.25 -0.62 31.20
CA GLY A 546 30.18 -0.24 32.25
C GLY A 546 31.11 0.92 31.86
N VAL A 547 31.56 0.98 30.59
CA VAL A 547 32.30 2.13 30.05
C VAL A 547 31.41 3.37 29.92
N LEU A 548 30.19 3.20 29.41
CA LEU A 548 29.25 4.32 29.24
C LEU A 548 28.90 4.99 30.58
N VAL A 549 28.70 4.21 31.63
CA VAL A 549 28.38 4.73 32.97
C VAL A 549 29.60 5.39 33.61
N ARG A 550 30.76 4.70 33.63
CA ARG A 550 31.94 5.17 34.38
C ARG A 550 32.67 6.32 33.71
N GLU A 551 32.77 6.31 32.39
CA GLU A 551 33.62 7.26 31.64
C GLU A 551 32.81 8.36 30.95
N HIS A 552 31.55 8.07 30.62
CA HIS A 552 30.69 8.99 29.84
C HIS A 552 29.43 9.44 30.60
N GLY A 553 29.31 9.07 31.89
CA GLY A 553 28.24 9.54 32.77
C GLY A 553 26.84 9.15 32.33
N HIS A 554 26.68 8.03 31.61
CA HIS A 554 25.35 7.55 31.22
C HIS A 554 24.55 7.17 32.47
N VAL A 555 23.34 7.75 32.59
CA VAL A 555 22.37 7.40 33.63
C VAL A 555 21.16 6.74 32.93
N PRO A 556 20.83 5.48 33.28
CA PRO A 556 19.65 4.82 32.75
C PRO A 556 18.38 5.62 33.07
N ARG A 557 17.52 5.81 32.07
CA ARG A 557 16.25 6.55 32.23
C ARG A 557 15.15 5.66 32.80
N THR A 558 15.20 5.37 34.11
CA THR A 558 14.27 4.45 34.80
C THR A 558 12.81 4.89 34.72
N GLU A 559 12.54 6.18 34.51
CA GLU A 559 11.20 6.73 34.27
C GLU A 559 10.51 6.16 33.02
N LEU A 560 11.27 5.55 32.10
CA LEU A 560 10.73 4.86 30.92
C LEU A 560 10.17 3.47 31.25
N VAL A 561 10.52 2.90 32.40
CA VAL A 561 10.02 1.60 32.85
C VAL A 561 8.74 1.81 33.64
N LEU A 562 7.62 1.72 32.93
CA LEU A 562 6.28 1.97 33.44
C LEU A 562 5.66 0.72 34.10
N HIS A 563 6.48 0.03 34.90
CA HIS A 563 6.11 -1.12 35.71
C HIS A 563 6.34 -0.77 37.19
N ASP A 564 5.47 -1.31 38.06
CA ASP A 564 5.58 -1.15 39.50
C ASP A 564 6.72 -2.03 40.02
N LEU A 565 7.93 -1.49 39.95
CA LEU A 565 9.21 -2.13 40.25
C LEU A 565 10.07 -1.15 41.05
N ASP A 566 10.98 -1.67 41.86
CA ASP A 566 12.03 -0.84 42.45
C ASP A 566 13.02 -0.33 41.38
N GLU A 567 13.79 0.71 41.72
CA GLU A 567 14.70 1.36 40.77
C GLU A 567 15.78 0.40 40.23
N ALA A 568 16.31 -0.51 41.05
CA ALA A 568 17.32 -1.48 40.64
C ALA A 568 16.76 -2.49 39.62
N ALA A 569 15.50 -2.91 39.78
CA ALA A 569 14.81 -3.77 38.84
C ALA A 569 14.49 -3.03 37.52
N LYS A 570 14.14 -1.74 37.56
CA LYS A 570 13.95 -0.93 36.35
C LYS A 570 15.24 -0.82 35.53
N GLU A 571 16.37 -0.58 36.19
CA GLU A 571 17.68 -0.55 35.51
C GLU A 571 18.01 -1.87 34.82
N LYS A 572 17.76 -3.00 35.48
CA LYS A 572 17.96 -4.33 34.88
C LYS A 572 17.11 -4.55 33.63
N VAL A 573 15.85 -4.12 33.64
CA VAL A 573 14.96 -4.20 32.46
C VAL A 573 15.51 -3.37 31.31
N LEU A 574 15.97 -2.15 31.57
CA LEU A 574 16.56 -1.27 30.54
C LEU A 574 17.88 -1.81 29.99
N ALA A 575 18.68 -2.49 30.81
CA ALA A 575 19.99 -3.01 30.41
C ALA A 575 19.88 -4.03 29.27
N VAL A 576 18.81 -4.83 29.25
CA VAL A 576 18.63 -5.95 28.32
C VAL A 576 17.66 -5.66 27.17
N HIS A 577 17.47 -4.39 26.82
CA HIS A 577 16.68 -4.02 25.63
C HIS A 577 17.25 -4.64 24.35
N SER A 578 16.36 -5.03 23.43
CA SER A 578 16.72 -5.69 22.17
C SER A 578 17.72 -4.87 21.35
N GLU A 579 17.61 -3.54 21.37
CA GLU A 579 18.53 -2.63 20.68
C GLU A 579 19.97 -2.79 21.19
N LYS A 580 20.13 -2.91 22.51
CA LYS A 580 21.44 -3.02 23.17
C LYS A 580 22.08 -4.38 22.88
N LEU A 581 21.29 -5.44 22.81
CA LEU A 581 21.74 -6.77 22.38
C LEU A 581 22.17 -6.74 20.90
N ALA A 582 21.37 -6.13 20.03
CA ALA A 582 21.64 -6.05 18.60
C ALA A 582 22.93 -5.25 18.29
N VAL A 583 23.13 -4.09 18.92
CA VAL A 583 24.37 -3.30 18.72
C VAL A 583 25.58 -4.05 19.26
N THR A 584 25.45 -4.70 20.41
CA THR A 584 26.53 -5.47 21.03
C THR A 584 26.93 -6.66 20.16
N PHE A 585 25.95 -7.40 19.63
CA PHE A 585 26.22 -8.47 18.67
C PHE A 585 26.90 -7.93 17.40
N GLY A 586 26.49 -6.76 16.93
CA GLY A 586 27.17 -6.04 15.84
C GLY A 586 28.62 -5.68 16.17
N LEU A 587 28.92 -5.28 17.41
CA LEU A 587 30.29 -4.99 17.88
C LEU A 587 31.19 -6.23 17.85
N ILE A 588 30.72 -7.37 18.34
CA ILE A 588 31.54 -8.60 18.41
C ILE A 588 31.65 -9.37 17.09
N SER A 589 30.75 -9.11 16.14
CA SER A 589 30.63 -9.92 14.92
C SER A 589 31.11 -9.21 13.66
N THR A 590 31.59 -7.96 13.75
CA THR A 590 32.09 -7.22 12.59
C THR A 590 33.40 -6.49 12.91
N PRO A 591 34.29 -6.31 11.92
CA PRO A 591 35.56 -5.62 12.14
C PRO A 591 35.39 -4.17 12.61
N PRO A 592 36.35 -3.62 13.37
CA PRO A 592 36.39 -2.20 13.71
C PRO A 592 36.24 -1.30 12.47
N GLY A 593 35.55 -0.17 12.62
CA GLY A 593 35.25 0.77 11.52
C GLY A 593 34.08 0.37 10.62
N THR A 594 33.60 -0.89 10.65
CA THR A 594 32.39 -1.29 9.90
C THR A 594 31.17 -0.56 10.48
N ALA A 595 30.23 -0.08 9.66
CA ALA A 595 28.97 0.45 10.18
C ALA A 595 28.07 -0.69 10.71
N ILE A 596 27.42 -0.54 11.87
CA ILE A 596 26.34 -1.48 12.27
C ILE A 596 25.01 -0.94 11.78
N LYS A 597 24.16 -1.84 11.27
CA LYS A 597 22.80 -1.52 10.84
C LYS A 597 21.81 -2.28 11.71
N ILE A 598 20.89 -1.55 12.34
CA ILE A 598 19.87 -2.10 13.22
C ILE A 598 18.50 -1.64 12.73
N VAL A 599 17.54 -2.56 12.67
CA VAL A 599 16.14 -2.28 12.38
C VAL A 599 15.30 -2.68 13.58
N LYS A 600 14.41 -1.81 14.04
CA LYS A 600 13.47 -2.06 15.13
C LYS A 600 12.03 -1.99 14.62
N ASN A 601 11.19 -2.95 15.02
CA ASN A 601 9.77 -2.97 14.65
C ASN A 601 8.94 -1.87 15.35
N LEU A 602 9.40 -1.37 16.50
CA LEU A 602 8.78 -0.30 17.27
C LEU A 602 9.66 0.95 17.30
N ARG A 603 9.10 2.08 17.75
CA ARG A 603 9.87 3.32 18.02
C ARG A 603 11.00 3.05 19.03
N ALA A 604 12.16 3.66 18.82
CA ALA A 604 13.27 3.59 19.77
C ALA A 604 12.84 4.16 21.15
N CYS A 605 13.37 3.66 22.26
CA CYS A 605 13.19 4.34 23.55
C CYS A 605 14.29 5.38 23.78
N ALA A 606 14.02 6.37 24.64
CA ALA A 606 14.95 7.48 24.83
C ALA A 606 16.28 7.08 25.47
N ASP A 607 16.26 6.02 26.28
CA ASP A 607 17.45 5.41 26.84
C ASP A 607 18.31 4.74 25.75
N CYS A 608 17.72 3.89 24.91
CA CYS A 608 18.44 3.22 23.83
C CYS A 608 18.99 4.21 22.81
N HIS A 609 18.26 5.27 22.47
CA HIS A 609 18.76 6.34 21.60
C HIS A 609 20.00 7.02 22.21
N ALA A 610 19.99 7.33 23.52
CA ALA A 610 21.14 7.90 24.21
C ALA A 610 22.33 6.93 24.26
N VAL A 611 22.07 5.64 24.50
CA VAL A 611 23.11 4.61 24.46
C VAL A 611 23.73 4.49 23.08
N MET A 612 22.95 4.49 21.99
CA MET A 612 23.50 4.41 20.63
C MET A 612 24.42 5.59 20.29
N LYS A 613 24.08 6.81 20.74
CA LYS A 613 24.97 7.98 20.63
C LYS A 613 26.32 7.68 21.30
N LEU A 614 26.28 7.28 22.56
CA LEU A 614 27.50 7.02 23.33
C LEU A 614 28.30 5.84 22.79
N VAL A 615 27.66 4.75 22.36
CA VAL A 615 28.35 3.62 21.71
C VAL A 615 29.04 4.08 20.43
N SER A 616 28.39 4.89 19.61
CA SER A 616 29.01 5.45 18.40
C SER A 616 30.26 6.27 18.74
N LYS A 617 30.18 7.13 19.76
CA LYS A 617 31.32 7.94 20.25
C LYS A 617 32.47 7.09 20.77
N VAL A 618 32.19 6.11 21.63
CA VAL A 618 33.21 5.28 22.28
C VAL A 618 33.91 4.35 21.29
N THR A 619 33.16 3.82 20.32
CA THR A 619 33.70 2.82 19.38
C THR A 619 34.20 3.43 18.07
N GLY A 620 33.93 4.72 17.82
CA GLY A 620 34.21 5.38 16.54
C GLY A 620 33.41 4.79 15.37
N ARG A 621 32.32 4.07 15.65
CA ARG A 621 31.51 3.39 14.63
C ARG A 621 30.28 4.18 14.28
N ARG A 622 29.98 4.27 12.99
CA ARG A 622 28.67 4.69 12.50
C ARG A 622 27.62 3.62 12.83
N ILE A 623 26.54 4.01 13.48
CA ILE A 623 25.38 3.15 13.73
C ILE A 623 24.21 3.71 12.93
N VAL A 624 23.69 2.91 12.00
CA VAL A 624 22.49 3.22 11.24
C VAL A 624 21.33 2.47 11.86
N PHE A 625 20.46 3.18 12.56
CA PHE A 625 19.36 2.61 13.30
C PHE A 625 18.03 3.05 12.68
N ARG A 626 17.24 2.11 12.19
CA ARG A 626 15.88 2.36 11.71
C ARG A 626 14.88 1.93 12.77
N ASP A 627 14.03 2.86 13.21
CA ASP A 627 12.84 2.51 13.98
C ASP A 627 11.60 2.40 13.07
N SER A 628 10.42 2.23 13.66
CA SER A 628 9.17 2.11 12.91
C SER A 628 8.87 3.29 11.99
N ASN A 629 9.45 4.47 12.24
CA ASN A 629 9.07 5.72 11.58
C ASN A 629 10.22 6.35 10.77
N ARG A 630 11.48 6.12 11.14
CA ARG A 630 12.63 6.85 10.56
C ARG A 630 13.99 6.22 10.87
N PHE A 631 15.01 6.77 10.23
CA PHE A 631 16.40 6.50 10.51
C PHE A 631 17.00 7.47 11.53
N HIS A 632 17.94 6.94 12.28
CA HIS A 632 18.82 7.62 13.21
C HIS A 632 20.24 7.22 12.81
N HIS A 633 21.00 8.17 12.28
CA HIS A 633 22.42 7.94 11.97
C HIS A 633 23.23 8.49 13.13
N PHE A 634 23.81 7.58 13.91
CA PHE A 634 24.70 7.93 15.01
C PHE A 634 26.13 7.96 14.52
N VAL A 635 26.79 9.11 14.68
CA VAL A 635 28.18 9.35 14.30
C VAL A 635 28.82 10.21 15.39
N ASP A 636 29.90 9.72 15.99
CA ASP A 636 30.72 10.44 16.98
C ASP A 636 29.96 11.02 18.18
N GLY A 637 28.83 10.41 18.56
CA GLY A 637 28.01 10.88 19.69
C GLY A 637 26.80 11.72 19.29
N ASP A 638 26.71 12.11 18.03
CA ASP A 638 25.58 12.86 17.49
C ASP A 638 24.63 11.95 16.74
N CYS A 639 23.36 12.37 16.64
CA CYS A 639 22.36 11.71 15.82
C CYS A 639 21.85 12.66 14.74
N SER A 640 21.60 12.15 13.54
CA SER A 640 21.04 12.89 12.39
C SER A 640 19.69 13.58 12.63
N CYS A 641 19.10 13.43 13.81
CA CYS A 641 17.82 14.01 14.17
C CYS A 641 17.90 15.25 15.05
N GLY A 642 19.09 15.63 15.50
CA GLY A 642 19.26 16.75 16.42
C GLY A 642 18.47 16.60 17.73
N ASP A 643 18.28 15.36 18.19
CA ASP A 643 17.45 15.00 19.36
C ASP A 643 15.97 15.39 19.27
N TYR A 644 15.48 15.74 18.07
CA TYR A 644 14.08 15.96 17.77
C TYR A 644 13.48 14.70 17.14
N TRP A 645 12.80 13.84 17.93
CA TRP A 645 12.32 12.55 17.40
C TRP A 645 11.11 11.91 18.05
#